data_AF-A0A2N1S1I9-F1
#
_entry.id   AF-A0A2N1S1I9-F1
#
_cell.length_a   1.000
_cell.length_b   1.000
_cell.length_c   1.000
_cell.angle_alpha   90.00
_cell.angle_beta   90.00
_cell.angle_gamma   90.00
#
_symmetry.space_group_name_H-M   'P 1'
#
loop_
_entity.id
_entity.type
_entity.pdbx_description
1 polymer ?
#
loop_
_entity_poly.entity_id
_entity_poly.type
_entity_poly.pdbx_seq_one_letter_code
_entity_poly.pdbx_strand_id
1 'polypeptide(L)'
;MIKRRFIFWLVCIFACAFGISTLLASAGQDTYTGHKQILTDNFQIIFEAHDEWAAQRIAGFSDQVLAEIAQVLDHTPKRRIPVVLTSRPSVANGYYSPFPAKVFMFLTSPSNRFLGSRTSDWLRSLFTHELTHYLHLTAPVGPAKFLTPLFGPEVPAMNSPLMPGWWIEGITTYMESTRAEGGRGDSPTFKLTYEAPLVEQSMWSISQGAYSSNFPPRGRVYSTGYIMVDHLARTYGEEAFREINRRFSNWPFFGISPAMKKVTGRTSAELFDDALQELWDSLPTVTKPPLLFSPDSVGDFHLPYQTDRGLLGFTRTLDTGGAISRYAPDGKSLLELIRIPVDAPGAITVTRDGTTAFIAYLWGDPYHKASTPLAPVSYSDLYRVDLDSHVFSRITTEARLMHPAVSPDGQRLVAIESVEDRYRLVEIDMEDGSTSVLYENPDGSVYEPNFAPDGSALVFIEIVDGQSTLVVLEGQEHARLLWPHAHAELHSPRFITPETLWVGSDFSERLSLYEVDRESGTITLLLTDPLGITGAIPVGDSVVYSTYTSNGYALRTVDSTALEAESIAKQTPHTRRPQEGPTQRLPMETYSDTLRFNLWLPFPINIPTEFVPGASVVMRSILGRHTLGASAAWSITDSLPLGALLYRYAPGPFTFTVQANANEKYSNTDRRHSITGSFDIPLWHESLPSGRRSLASGTAVRGTYVGDQTIGTLFGYAGYGYQDHASPKDYYGTTRYSILGSLQYDHNFTVEDRKLVPIVSVTGQVSLGRTHQILRLEMDTAFIESDPNNRILTPDLLGLQTKSGEIKTLLSLRYGIPLGLFDRPVPYGGLVAAGMVLHAQTAAYLTSGSPAWEEDVYVGATLNADFAIGAAVTLRPYASYAISTATGKSAFTIGIDFDSFFIGSNGMVAPKLQE
;
A
#
# COMPACT_ATOMS: atom_id res chain seq x y z
N MET A 1 8.44 -33.37 42.48
CA MET A 1 7.31 -33.97 41.75
C MET A 1 6.33 -32.93 41.18
N ILE A 2 5.99 -31.87 41.93
CA ILE A 2 5.06 -30.80 41.49
C ILE A 2 5.57 -30.02 40.27
N LYS A 3 6.87 -29.69 40.20
CA LYS A 3 7.51 -29.02 39.03
C LYS A 3 7.35 -29.77 37.70
N ARG A 4 7.43 -31.12 37.69
CA ARG A 4 7.23 -31.94 36.48
C ARG A 4 5.77 -32.03 36.05
N ARG A 5 4.83 -32.04 37.01
CA ARG A 5 3.39 -32.08 36.72
C ARG A 5 2.89 -30.74 36.17
N PHE A 6 3.40 -29.61 36.66
CA PHE A 6 3.04 -28.28 36.15
C PHE A 6 3.54 -28.06 34.71
N ILE A 7 4.79 -28.43 34.40
CA ILE A 7 5.32 -28.39 33.03
C ILE A 7 4.49 -29.27 32.09
N PHE A 8 4.08 -30.46 32.55
CA PHE A 8 3.21 -31.35 31.78
C PHE A 8 1.83 -30.73 31.49
N TRP A 9 1.19 -30.09 32.46
CA TRP A 9 -0.09 -29.41 32.27
C TRP A 9 0.03 -28.16 31.37
N LEU A 10 1.11 -27.39 31.48
CA LEU A 10 1.42 -26.28 30.58
C LEU A 10 1.59 -26.76 29.14
N VAL A 11 2.36 -27.84 28.93
CA VAL A 11 2.54 -28.45 27.60
C VAL A 11 1.22 -29.01 27.07
N CYS A 12 0.37 -29.60 27.92
CA CYS A 12 -0.95 -30.10 27.51
C CYS A 12 -1.94 -28.98 27.17
N ILE A 13 -1.95 -27.88 27.93
CA ILE A 13 -2.77 -26.70 27.62
C ILE A 13 -2.29 -26.04 26.33
N PHE A 14 -0.97 -25.95 26.13
CA PHE A 14 -0.37 -25.45 24.90
C PHE A 14 -0.70 -26.35 23.70
N ALA A 15 -0.66 -27.68 23.87
CA ALA A 15 -1.05 -28.65 22.85
C ALA A 15 -2.56 -28.64 22.57
N CYS A 16 -3.41 -28.43 23.58
CA CYS A 16 -4.86 -28.29 23.40
C CYS A 16 -5.24 -26.97 22.71
N ALA A 17 -4.56 -25.87 23.03
CA ALA A 17 -4.72 -24.61 22.31
C ALA A 17 -4.27 -24.74 20.84
N PHE A 18 -3.22 -25.52 20.58
CA PHE A 18 -2.76 -25.87 19.24
C PHE A 18 -3.74 -26.80 18.49
N GLY A 19 -4.38 -27.73 19.20
CA GLY A 19 -5.39 -28.65 18.65
C GLY A 19 -6.73 -27.98 18.33
N ILE A 20 -7.19 -27.04 19.17
CA ILE A 20 -8.46 -26.32 18.96
C ILE A 20 -8.32 -25.29 17.83
N SER A 21 -7.16 -24.63 17.70
CA SER A 21 -6.87 -23.67 16.62
C SER A 21 -6.77 -24.33 15.24
N THR A 22 -6.28 -25.57 15.16
CA THR A 22 -6.26 -26.33 13.90
C THR A 22 -7.66 -26.80 13.48
N LEU A 23 -8.56 -27.07 14.43
CA LEU A 23 -9.95 -27.48 14.19
C LEU A 23 -10.90 -26.32 13.81
N LEU A 24 -10.69 -25.11 14.35
CA LEU A 24 -11.54 -23.95 14.02
C LEU A 24 -11.17 -23.28 12.67
N ALA A 25 -9.98 -23.56 12.14
CA ALA A 25 -9.50 -22.96 10.90
C ALA A 25 -9.93 -23.72 9.61
N SER A 26 -10.91 -24.62 9.66
CA SER A 26 -11.24 -25.52 8.52
C SER A 26 -12.63 -25.34 7.89
N ALA A 27 -13.26 -24.17 7.99
CA ALA A 27 -14.55 -23.92 7.32
C ALA A 27 -14.44 -22.75 6.32
N GLY A 28 -14.58 -23.03 5.01
CA GLY A 28 -14.66 -22.04 3.92
C GLY A 28 -13.73 -22.36 2.73
N GLN A 29 -14.25 -22.34 1.49
CA GLN A 29 -13.61 -22.79 0.25
C GLN A 29 -12.43 -21.91 -0.20
N ASP A 30 -11.26 -22.52 -0.30
CA ASP A 30 -10.41 -22.70 -1.49
C ASP A 30 -9.17 -23.41 -0.93
N THR A 31 -9.10 -24.74 -1.02
CA THR A 31 -8.16 -25.51 -0.18
C THR A 31 -6.72 -25.15 -0.51
N TYR A 32 -6.09 -24.33 0.33
CA TYR A 32 -4.66 -24.03 0.25
C TYR A 32 -3.87 -25.34 0.41
N THR A 33 -3.24 -25.80 -0.69
CA THR A 33 -2.50 -27.08 -0.73
C THR A 33 -0.99 -26.91 -0.57
N GLY A 34 -0.52 -25.69 -0.31
CA GLY A 34 0.90 -25.35 -0.26
C GLY A 34 1.43 -24.81 -1.59
N HIS A 35 2.71 -24.42 -1.59
CA HIS A 35 3.37 -23.90 -2.79
C HIS A 35 4.13 -25.01 -3.54
N LYS A 36 4.21 -24.83 -4.85
CA LYS A 36 5.07 -25.55 -5.78
C LYS A 36 6.22 -24.65 -6.21
N GLN A 37 7.20 -25.23 -6.90
CA GLN A 37 8.26 -24.49 -7.56
C GLN A 37 8.60 -25.06 -8.94
N ILE A 38 9.05 -24.18 -9.83
CA ILE A 38 9.75 -24.49 -11.08
C ILE A 38 11.17 -23.94 -10.95
N LEU A 39 12.16 -24.72 -11.38
CA LEU A 39 13.56 -24.31 -11.42
C LEU A 39 14.01 -24.14 -12.87
N THR A 40 14.49 -22.96 -13.22
CA THR A 40 15.23 -22.72 -14.47
C THR A 40 16.73 -22.68 -14.18
N ASP A 41 17.54 -22.35 -15.18
CA ASP A 41 18.98 -22.12 -14.97
C ASP A 41 19.22 -20.97 -13.97
N ASN A 42 18.45 -19.88 -14.08
CA ASN A 42 18.64 -18.67 -13.27
C ASN A 42 17.53 -18.36 -12.28
N PHE A 43 16.42 -19.10 -12.27
CA PHE A 43 15.25 -18.75 -11.44
C PHE A 43 14.74 -19.91 -10.57
N GLN A 44 14.21 -19.55 -9.40
CA GLN A 44 13.36 -20.38 -8.55
C GLN A 44 11.99 -19.72 -8.48
N ILE A 45 11.04 -20.21 -9.29
CA ILE A 45 9.69 -19.65 -9.40
C ILE A 45 8.79 -20.41 -8.42
N ILE A 46 8.17 -19.73 -7.46
CA ILE A 46 7.38 -20.28 -6.35
C ILE A 46 5.94 -19.79 -6.49
N PHE A 47 4.97 -20.71 -6.49
CA PHE A 47 3.57 -20.43 -6.83
C PHE A 47 2.62 -21.46 -6.20
N GLU A 48 1.32 -21.21 -6.16
CA GLU A 48 0.30 -22.22 -5.80
C GLU A 48 -0.08 -23.06 -7.03
N ALA A 49 -0.56 -24.30 -6.85
CA ALA A 49 -0.79 -25.21 -7.98
C ALA A 49 -1.74 -24.67 -9.06
N HIS A 50 -2.72 -23.83 -8.70
CA HIS A 50 -3.64 -23.20 -9.66
C HIS A 50 -2.98 -22.09 -10.50
N ASP A 51 -1.81 -21.60 -10.08
CA ASP A 51 -1.03 -20.58 -10.79
C ASP A 51 0.05 -21.19 -11.72
N GLU A 52 -0.03 -22.50 -12.01
CA GLU A 52 0.93 -23.19 -12.91
C GLU A 52 1.03 -22.51 -14.27
N TRP A 53 -0.09 -22.06 -14.84
CA TRP A 53 -0.14 -21.43 -16.16
C TRP A 53 0.82 -20.22 -16.24
N ALA A 54 0.80 -19.36 -15.21
CA ALA A 54 1.65 -18.18 -15.13
C ALA A 54 3.10 -18.56 -14.85
N ALA A 55 3.33 -19.54 -13.97
CA ALA A 55 4.67 -20.01 -13.65
C ALA A 55 5.39 -20.59 -14.88
N GLN A 56 4.69 -21.38 -15.70
CA GLN A 56 5.22 -21.90 -16.96
C GLN A 56 5.47 -20.78 -17.97
N ARG A 57 4.54 -19.82 -18.10
CA ARG A 57 4.68 -18.65 -18.98
C ARG A 57 5.91 -17.82 -18.63
N ILE A 58 6.08 -17.44 -17.36
CA ILE A 58 7.24 -16.67 -16.88
C ILE A 58 8.53 -17.46 -17.08
N ALA A 59 8.55 -18.76 -16.79
CA ALA A 59 9.72 -19.59 -17.04
C ALA A 59 10.13 -19.63 -18.52
N GLY A 60 9.17 -19.45 -19.45
CA GLY A 60 9.42 -19.41 -20.89
C GLY A 60 10.23 -18.20 -21.35
N PHE A 61 10.07 -17.03 -20.71
CA PHE A 61 10.76 -15.80 -21.11
C PHE A 61 11.77 -15.26 -20.10
N SER A 62 11.79 -15.77 -18.86
CA SER A 62 12.55 -15.15 -17.76
C SER A 62 14.06 -15.09 -18.01
N ASP A 63 14.65 -16.12 -18.61
CA ASP A 63 16.09 -16.18 -18.88
C ASP A 63 16.51 -15.20 -20.01
N GLN A 64 15.63 -14.98 -21.00
CA GLN A 64 15.84 -13.95 -22.03
C GLN A 64 15.79 -12.55 -21.41
N VAL A 65 14.76 -12.25 -20.61
CA VAL A 65 14.62 -10.95 -19.95
C VAL A 65 15.80 -10.69 -19.02
N LEU A 66 16.28 -11.73 -18.30
CA LEU A 66 17.50 -11.61 -17.49
C LEU A 66 18.72 -11.23 -18.32
N ALA A 67 18.93 -11.85 -19.48
CA ALA A 67 20.07 -11.54 -20.35
C ALA A 67 20.02 -10.09 -20.85
N GLU A 68 18.83 -9.62 -21.25
CA GLU A 68 18.60 -8.24 -21.70
C GLU A 68 18.91 -7.21 -20.59
N ILE A 69 18.40 -7.43 -19.37
CA ILE A 69 18.62 -6.52 -18.24
C ILE A 69 20.07 -6.59 -17.72
N ALA A 70 20.64 -7.80 -17.62
CA ALA A 70 22.00 -7.99 -17.14
C ALA A 70 23.04 -7.31 -18.05
N GLN A 71 22.77 -7.24 -19.36
CA GLN A 71 23.61 -6.51 -20.30
C GLN A 71 23.68 -5.02 -19.96
N VAL A 72 22.56 -4.40 -19.58
CA VAL A 72 22.48 -2.97 -19.21
C VAL A 72 23.14 -2.73 -17.85
N LEU A 73 22.83 -3.55 -16.85
CA LEU A 73 23.25 -3.33 -15.45
C LEU A 73 24.60 -3.94 -15.06
N ASP A 74 25.23 -4.77 -15.90
CA ASP A 74 26.49 -5.50 -15.63
C ASP A 74 26.44 -6.46 -14.44
N HIS A 75 25.26 -6.98 -14.14
CA HIS A 75 25.08 -7.80 -12.96
C HIS A 75 24.32 -9.07 -13.30
N THR A 76 25.02 -10.19 -13.16
CA THR A 76 24.44 -11.53 -13.27
C THR A 76 24.51 -12.22 -11.92
N PRO A 77 23.37 -12.46 -11.25
CA PRO A 77 23.34 -13.18 -10.00
C PRO A 77 23.93 -14.59 -10.12
N LYS A 78 24.73 -15.02 -9.14
CA LYS A 78 25.36 -16.36 -9.12
C LYS A 78 24.43 -17.47 -8.62
N ARG A 79 23.29 -17.10 -8.06
CA ARG A 79 22.30 -18.02 -7.49
C ARG A 79 20.99 -17.78 -8.21
N ARG A 80 20.16 -18.82 -8.23
CA ARG A 80 18.79 -18.71 -8.73
C ARG A 80 18.05 -17.59 -8.01
N ILE A 81 17.46 -16.69 -8.78
CA ILE A 81 16.67 -15.56 -8.32
C ILE A 81 15.31 -16.11 -7.86
N PRO A 82 14.89 -15.89 -6.60
CA PRO A 82 13.56 -16.28 -6.15
C PRO A 82 12.51 -15.36 -6.77
N VAL A 83 11.49 -15.95 -7.38
CA VAL A 83 10.32 -15.27 -7.95
C VAL A 83 9.09 -15.87 -7.29
N VAL A 84 8.28 -15.07 -6.60
CA VAL A 84 7.03 -15.52 -5.95
C VAL A 84 5.84 -14.99 -6.74
N LEU A 85 4.94 -15.88 -7.14
CA LEU A 85 3.74 -15.57 -7.90
C LEU A 85 2.50 -15.87 -7.06
N THR A 86 1.49 -15.01 -7.18
CA THR A 86 0.18 -15.27 -6.58
C THR A 86 -0.95 -14.56 -7.33
N SER A 87 -2.02 -15.29 -7.61
CA SER A 87 -3.29 -14.71 -8.08
C SER A 87 -4.26 -14.34 -6.95
N ARG A 88 -3.89 -14.53 -5.68
CA ARG A 88 -4.80 -14.30 -4.54
C ARG A 88 -5.24 -12.84 -4.37
N PRO A 89 -4.40 -11.81 -4.58
CA PRO A 89 -4.84 -10.42 -4.45
C PRO A 89 -5.69 -9.96 -5.65
N SER A 90 -6.81 -9.26 -5.41
CA SER A 90 -7.66 -8.63 -6.45
C SER A 90 -7.11 -7.31 -7.00
N VAL A 91 -5.86 -6.97 -6.69
CA VAL A 91 -5.18 -5.79 -7.25
C VAL A 91 -3.93 -6.20 -7.98
N ALA A 92 -3.55 -5.40 -8.97
CA ALA A 92 -2.25 -5.48 -9.61
C ALA A 92 -1.16 -4.85 -8.73
N ASN A 93 -0.07 -5.58 -8.52
CA ASN A 93 1.14 -5.05 -7.90
C ASN A 93 2.35 -5.97 -8.15
N GLY A 94 3.54 -5.42 -7.93
CA GLY A 94 4.80 -6.14 -7.91
C GLY A 94 5.75 -5.50 -6.91
N TYR A 95 6.69 -6.29 -6.39
CA TYR A 95 7.74 -5.79 -5.51
C TYR A 95 9.04 -6.56 -5.70
N TYR A 96 10.14 -5.82 -5.74
CA TYR A 96 11.41 -6.28 -5.21
C TYR A 96 11.39 -6.18 -3.68
N SER A 97 11.76 -7.27 -3.00
CA SER A 97 11.90 -7.29 -1.54
C SER A 97 13.32 -7.69 -1.16
N PRO A 98 14.09 -6.88 -0.40
CA PRO A 98 15.52 -7.12 -0.13
C PRO A 98 15.82 -8.09 1.04
N PHE A 99 14.84 -8.54 1.83
CA PHE A 99 15.10 -9.37 3.02
C PHE A 99 14.08 -10.54 3.12
N PRO A 100 14.30 -11.68 2.45
CA PRO A 100 15.37 -11.94 1.45
C PRO A 100 15.10 -11.36 0.07
N ALA A 101 16.17 -11.01 -0.65
CA ALA A 101 16.13 -10.58 -2.05
C ALA A 101 15.28 -11.54 -2.90
N LYS A 102 14.19 -11.02 -3.47
CA LYS A 102 13.27 -11.76 -4.36
C LYS A 102 12.45 -10.80 -5.22
N VAL A 103 11.95 -11.33 -6.33
CA VAL A 103 10.86 -10.73 -7.12
C VAL A 103 9.54 -11.30 -6.61
N PHE A 104 8.54 -10.45 -6.40
CA PHE A 104 7.20 -10.84 -5.96
C PHE A 104 6.19 -10.22 -6.91
N MET A 105 5.30 -11.02 -7.51
CA MET A 105 4.34 -10.56 -8.52
C MET A 105 2.93 -10.99 -8.19
N PHE A 106 1.99 -10.06 -8.33
CA PHE A 106 0.57 -10.37 -8.36
C PHE A 106 0.17 -10.66 -9.82
N LEU A 107 -0.52 -11.77 -10.04
CA LEU A 107 -0.91 -12.20 -11.38
C LEU A 107 -2.12 -11.42 -11.92
N THR A 108 -2.92 -10.83 -11.03
CA THR A 108 -4.04 -9.94 -11.40
C THR A 108 -3.51 -8.73 -12.17
N SER A 109 -4.06 -8.47 -13.36
CA SER A 109 -3.72 -7.31 -14.19
C SER A 109 -4.34 -6.01 -13.66
N PRO A 110 -3.82 -4.82 -14.05
CA PRO A 110 -4.28 -3.56 -13.50
C PRO A 110 -5.57 -3.09 -14.16
N SER A 111 -6.68 -3.07 -13.41
CA SER A 111 -7.96 -2.54 -13.92
C SER A 111 -7.87 -1.07 -14.36
N ASN A 112 -6.96 -0.29 -13.77
CA ASN A 112 -6.72 1.12 -14.10
C ASN A 112 -5.64 1.31 -15.20
N ARG A 113 -5.08 0.23 -15.74
CA ARG A 113 -4.12 0.25 -16.85
C ARG A 113 -2.90 1.15 -16.60
N PHE A 114 -2.35 1.15 -15.37
CA PHE A 114 -1.26 2.06 -14.98
C PHE A 114 0.07 1.89 -15.75
N LEU A 115 0.28 0.77 -16.45
CA LEU A 115 1.40 0.57 -17.39
C LEU A 115 1.07 0.99 -18.82
N GLY A 116 -0.10 1.61 -19.05
CA GLY A 116 -0.60 1.94 -20.37
C GLY A 116 -1.37 0.80 -21.02
N SER A 117 -2.28 1.16 -21.93
CA SER A 117 -3.12 0.20 -22.67
C SER A 117 -2.35 -0.54 -23.76
N ARG A 118 -1.16 -0.02 -24.13
CA ARG A 118 -0.27 -0.60 -25.15
C ARG A 118 0.62 -1.73 -24.64
N THR A 119 0.55 -2.04 -23.35
CA THR A 119 1.29 -3.17 -22.78
C THR A 119 0.75 -4.49 -23.34
N SER A 120 1.56 -5.18 -24.17
CA SER A 120 1.10 -6.40 -24.86
C SER A 120 1.08 -7.65 -23.98
N ASP A 121 1.97 -7.71 -22.98
CA ASP A 121 2.04 -8.77 -21.98
C ASP A 121 2.29 -8.16 -20.59
N TRP A 122 1.24 -8.15 -19.77
CA TRP A 122 1.27 -7.64 -18.40
C TRP A 122 2.35 -8.33 -17.55
N LEU A 123 2.44 -9.66 -17.62
CA LEU A 123 3.37 -10.43 -16.80
C LEU A 123 4.81 -10.18 -17.23
N ARG A 124 5.09 -10.10 -18.54
CA ARG A 124 6.45 -9.78 -19.05
C ARG A 124 6.87 -8.37 -18.66
N SER A 125 5.98 -7.39 -18.81
CA SER A 125 6.27 -5.99 -18.47
C SER A 125 6.54 -5.83 -16.97
N LEU A 126 5.65 -6.35 -16.12
CA LEU A 126 5.83 -6.33 -14.67
C LEU A 126 7.10 -7.10 -14.24
N PHE A 127 7.36 -8.27 -14.81
CA PHE A 127 8.57 -9.03 -14.50
C PHE A 127 9.83 -8.26 -14.89
N THR A 128 9.82 -7.57 -16.04
CA THR A 128 10.94 -6.72 -16.48
C THR A 128 11.19 -5.58 -15.49
N HIS A 129 10.11 -4.93 -15.00
CA HIS A 129 10.20 -3.90 -13.96
C HIS A 129 10.84 -4.43 -12.68
N GLU A 130 10.26 -5.48 -12.09
CA GLU A 130 10.70 -5.99 -10.78
C GLU A 130 12.06 -6.70 -10.83
N LEU A 131 12.38 -7.37 -11.94
CA LEU A 131 13.69 -7.97 -12.14
C LEU A 131 14.77 -6.90 -12.28
N THR A 132 14.46 -5.75 -12.87
CA THR A 132 15.37 -4.61 -12.93
C THR A 132 15.69 -4.09 -11.53
N HIS A 133 14.69 -3.94 -10.64
CA HIS A 133 14.93 -3.63 -9.23
C HIS A 133 15.87 -4.64 -8.57
N TYR A 134 15.61 -5.94 -8.76
CA TYR A 134 16.46 -6.99 -8.20
C TYR A 134 17.90 -6.86 -8.68
N LEU A 135 18.14 -6.70 -9.99
CA LEU A 135 19.50 -6.60 -10.51
C LEU A 135 20.18 -5.29 -10.06
N HIS A 136 19.46 -4.17 -10.05
CA HIS A 136 19.99 -2.88 -9.66
C HIS A 136 20.42 -2.86 -8.19
N LEU A 137 19.57 -3.37 -7.29
CA LEU A 137 19.74 -3.24 -5.84
C LEU A 137 20.53 -4.40 -5.20
N THR A 138 20.72 -5.51 -5.90
CA THR A 138 21.57 -6.63 -5.44
C THR A 138 22.97 -6.62 -6.04
N ALA A 139 23.30 -5.68 -6.93
CA ALA A 139 24.62 -5.57 -7.54
C ALA A 139 25.69 -5.27 -6.48
N PRO A 140 26.70 -6.15 -6.29
CA PRO A 140 27.74 -5.97 -5.27
C PRO A 140 28.81 -4.99 -5.78
N VAL A 141 28.43 -3.71 -5.91
CA VAL A 141 29.29 -2.62 -6.37
C VAL A 141 29.94 -1.89 -5.19
N GLY A 142 31.15 -1.38 -5.41
CA GLY A 142 31.90 -0.65 -4.38
C GLY A 142 32.21 -1.46 -3.11
N PRO A 143 32.09 -0.88 -1.90
CA PRO A 143 32.34 -1.58 -0.64
C PRO A 143 31.51 -2.87 -0.50
N ALA A 144 30.29 -2.91 -1.03
CA ALA A 144 29.43 -4.10 -0.98
C ALA A 144 30.13 -5.32 -1.61
N LYS A 145 30.96 -5.14 -2.63
CA LYS A 145 31.75 -6.24 -3.23
C LYS A 145 32.57 -7.05 -2.22
N PHE A 146 33.11 -6.37 -1.21
CA PHE A 146 33.95 -6.96 -0.17
C PHE A 146 33.15 -7.31 1.09
N LEU A 147 32.08 -6.57 1.36
CA LEU A 147 31.23 -6.74 2.54
C LEU A 147 30.20 -7.86 2.35
N THR A 148 29.67 -8.09 1.15
CA THR A 148 28.66 -9.13 0.87
C THR A 148 29.14 -10.54 1.25
N PRO A 149 30.36 -11.00 0.90
CA PRO A 149 30.84 -12.31 1.35
C PRO A 149 30.99 -12.43 2.87
N LEU A 150 31.20 -11.31 3.58
CA LEU A 150 31.42 -11.28 5.03
C LEU A 150 30.11 -11.18 5.81
N PHE A 151 29.24 -10.25 5.43
CA PHE A 151 28.04 -9.88 6.18
C PHE A 151 26.76 -10.50 5.62
N GLY A 152 26.73 -10.92 4.35
CA GLY A 152 25.62 -11.67 3.76
C GLY A 152 25.11 -11.11 2.43
N PRO A 153 24.24 -11.88 1.73
CA PRO A 153 23.72 -11.52 0.41
C PRO A 153 22.99 -10.18 0.34
N GLU A 154 22.38 -9.71 1.43
CA GLU A 154 21.52 -8.51 1.42
C GLU A 154 22.27 -7.19 1.64
N VAL A 155 23.59 -7.27 1.88
CA VAL A 155 24.46 -6.09 2.06
C VAL A 155 24.35 -5.05 0.94
N PRO A 156 24.28 -5.43 -0.36
CA PRO A 156 24.17 -4.43 -1.43
C PRO A 156 22.95 -3.52 -1.29
N ALA A 157 21.81 -4.05 -0.84
CA ALA A 157 20.56 -3.30 -0.70
C ALA A 157 20.56 -2.31 0.48
N MET A 158 21.60 -2.31 1.34
CA MET A 158 21.69 -1.38 2.47
C MET A 158 21.95 0.08 2.03
N ASN A 159 22.34 0.31 0.77
CA ASN A 159 22.51 1.65 0.22
C ASN A 159 21.19 2.28 -0.28
N SER A 160 20.13 1.50 -0.48
CA SER A 160 18.87 1.95 -1.08
C SER A 160 18.21 3.12 -0.33
N PRO A 161 18.24 3.20 1.01
CA PRO A 161 17.72 4.37 1.73
C PRO A 161 18.45 5.69 1.43
N LEU A 162 19.69 5.64 0.92
CA LEU A 162 20.46 6.83 0.53
C LEU A 162 20.29 7.18 -0.95
N MET A 163 19.65 6.31 -1.74
CA MET A 163 19.35 6.56 -3.15
C MET A 163 18.08 7.40 -3.27
N PRO A 164 18.06 8.42 -4.15
CA PRO A 164 16.81 9.10 -4.50
C PRO A 164 15.81 8.12 -5.10
N GLY A 165 14.52 8.23 -4.73
CA GLY A 165 13.48 7.34 -5.25
C GLY A 165 13.37 7.33 -6.77
N TRP A 166 13.52 8.49 -7.42
CA TRP A 166 13.55 8.57 -8.89
C TRP A 166 14.70 7.81 -9.55
N TRP A 167 15.82 7.59 -8.85
CA TRP A 167 16.93 6.80 -9.40
C TRP A 167 16.64 5.30 -9.34
N ILE A 168 15.91 4.86 -8.31
CA ILE A 168 15.45 3.48 -8.14
C ILE A 168 14.34 3.17 -9.15
N GLU A 169 13.27 3.97 -9.18
CA GLU A 169 12.13 3.73 -10.07
C GLU A 169 12.39 4.15 -11.52
N GLY A 170 13.36 5.04 -11.76
CA GLY A 170 13.63 5.55 -13.10
C GLY A 170 14.20 4.49 -14.03
N ILE A 171 15.16 3.69 -13.55
CA ILE A 171 15.75 2.63 -14.36
C ILE A 171 14.75 1.52 -14.66
N THR A 172 13.86 1.19 -13.72
CA THR A 172 12.83 0.17 -13.94
C THR A 172 11.75 0.66 -14.90
N THR A 173 11.33 1.91 -14.78
CA THR A 173 10.38 2.55 -15.73
C THR A 173 10.99 2.68 -17.13
N TYR A 174 12.29 2.96 -17.23
CA TYR A 174 13.01 2.97 -18.51
C TYR A 174 13.10 1.56 -19.13
N MET A 175 13.47 0.54 -18.33
CA MET A 175 13.63 -0.83 -18.81
C MET A 175 12.30 -1.46 -19.23
N GLU A 176 11.22 -1.26 -18.48
CA GLU A 176 9.88 -1.74 -18.90
C GLU A 176 9.45 -1.07 -20.22
N SER A 177 9.76 0.21 -20.42
CA SER A 177 9.32 0.96 -21.61
C SER A 177 10.16 0.71 -22.86
N THR A 178 11.39 0.21 -22.71
CA THR A 178 12.31 -0.03 -23.83
C THR A 178 12.47 -1.51 -24.17
N ARG A 179 12.33 -2.41 -23.18
CA ARG A 179 12.62 -3.85 -23.34
C ARG A 179 11.36 -4.72 -23.26
N ALA A 180 10.24 -4.19 -22.79
CA ALA A 180 8.93 -4.76 -23.03
C ALA A 180 8.19 -3.95 -24.11
N GLU A 181 7.13 -4.52 -24.66
CA GLU A 181 6.23 -3.82 -25.58
C GLU A 181 5.18 -3.05 -24.78
N GLY A 182 5.14 -1.73 -24.94
CA GLY A 182 4.33 -0.82 -24.13
C GLY A 182 5.10 -0.30 -22.91
N GLY A 183 4.49 -0.37 -21.73
CA GLY A 183 5.04 0.22 -20.50
C GLY A 183 4.70 1.71 -20.35
N ARG A 184 5.02 2.28 -19.18
CA ARG A 184 4.60 3.65 -18.83
C ARG A 184 5.09 4.71 -19.81
N GLY A 185 6.30 4.57 -20.35
CA GLY A 185 6.89 5.51 -21.31
C GLY A 185 6.11 5.63 -22.63
N ASP A 186 5.29 4.63 -22.97
CA ASP A 186 4.42 4.63 -24.16
C ASP A 186 2.96 4.99 -23.83
N SER A 187 2.64 5.29 -22.57
CA SER A 187 1.29 5.68 -22.17
C SER A 187 1.08 7.20 -22.21
N PRO A 188 0.13 7.71 -23.01
CA PRO A 188 -0.24 9.13 -22.99
C PRO A 188 -0.69 9.62 -21.61
N THR A 189 -1.39 8.80 -20.82
CA THR A 189 -1.86 9.21 -19.48
C THR A 189 -0.72 9.35 -18.48
N PHE A 190 0.32 8.53 -18.57
CA PHE A 190 1.55 8.72 -17.80
C PHE A 190 2.27 10.00 -18.22
N LYS A 191 2.32 10.28 -19.53
CA LYS A 191 2.91 11.49 -20.10
C LYS A 191 2.29 12.78 -19.55
N LEU A 192 0.95 12.80 -19.43
CA LEU A 192 0.22 13.93 -18.86
C LEU A 192 0.68 14.32 -17.44
N THR A 193 1.14 13.35 -16.65
CA THR A 193 1.55 13.60 -15.25
C THR A 193 2.71 14.59 -15.14
N TYR A 194 3.58 14.67 -16.15
CA TYR A 194 4.72 15.57 -16.18
C TYR A 194 4.62 16.68 -17.23
N GLU A 195 3.87 16.50 -18.32
CA GLU A 195 3.63 17.57 -19.29
C GLU A 195 2.76 18.69 -18.73
N ALA A 196 1.70 18.35 -17.98
CA ALA A 196 0.79 19.36 -17.41
C ALA A 196 1.50 20.37 -16.47
N PRO A 197 2.23 19.95 -15.43
CA PRO A 197 2.96 20.89 -14.58
C PRO A 197 4.11 21.59 -15.29
N LEU A 198 4.68 21.00 -16.34
CA LEU A 198 5.66 21.67 -17.18
C LEU A 198 5.02 22.84 -17.93
N VAL A 199 3.92 22.60 -18.66
CA VAL A 199 3.15 23.62 -19.41
C VAL A 199 2.60 24.71 -18.48
N GLU A 200 2.10 24.34 -17.30
CA GLU A 200 1.55 25.27 -16.30
C GLU A 200 2.63 26.01 -15.49
N GLN A 201 3.92 25.77 -15.77
CA GLN A 201 5.07 26.39 -15.08
C GLN A 201 5.08 26.14 -13.57
N SER A 202 4.62 24.96 -13.17
CA SER A 202 4.53 24.48 -11.79
C SER A 202 5.29 23.17 -11.57
N MET A 203 6.26 22.88 -12.45
CA MET A 203 7.09 21.69 -12.39
C MET A 203 7.83 21.57 -11.06
N TRP A 204 7.84 20.36 -10.49
CA TRP A 204 8.53 20.08 -9.25
C TRP A 204 10.05 20.01 -9.47
N SER A 205 10.82 20.18 -8.39
CA SER A 205 12.27 20.03 -8.43
C SER A 205 12.73 18.56 -8.42
N ILE A 206 13.92 18.26 -8.94
CA ILE A 206 14.54 16.92 -8.86
C ILE A 206 14.56 16.33 -7.43
N SER A 207 14.64 17.19 -6.42
CA SER A 207 14.62 16.77 -5.00
C SER A 207 13.23 16.34 -4.54
N GLN A 208 12.16 16.97 -5.03
CA GLN A 208 10.79 16.52 -4.80
C GLN A 208 10.48 15.20 -5.51
N GLY A 209 11.18 14.91 -6.61
CA GLY A 209 11.11 13.60 -7.26
C GLY A 209 11.78 12.47 -6.48
N ALA A 210 12.51 12.77 -5.39
CA ALA A 210 13.29 11.77 -4.65
C ALA A 210 12.49 11.00 -3.58
N TYR A 211 11.26 11.43 -3.27
CA TYR A 211 10.42 10.85 -2.21
C TYR A 211 8.93 10.86 -2.61
N SER A 212 8.13 10.03 -1.95
CA SER A 212 6.69 9.97 -2.17
C SER A 212 5.97 11.14 -1.52
N SER A 213 5.02 11.74 -2.23
CA SER A 213 4.26 12.90 -1.76
C SER A 213 2.76 12.68 -1.92
N ASN A 214 1.97 13.30 -1.03
CA ASN A 214 0.51 13.33 -1.13
C ASN A 214 0.02 14.29 -2.23
N PHE A 215 0.89 15.20 -2.69
CA PHE A 215 0.57 16.21 -3.69
C PHE A 215 0.81 15.68 -5.11
N PRO A 216 -0.07 16.00 -6.08
CA PRO A 216 0.06 15.58 -7.47
C PRO A 216 1.34 16.05 -8.17
N PRO A 217 1.78 15.33 -9.22
CA PRO A 217 1.32 13.97 -9.51
C PRO A 217 1.75 13.01 -8.41
N ARG A 218 0.86 12.07 -8.07
CA ARG A 218 1.23 10.95 -7.21
C ARG A 218 2.23 10.10 -7.99
N GLY A 219 3.24 9.56 -7.31
CA GLY A 219 4.26 8.75 -8.01
C GLY A 219 5.28 9.56 -8.80
N ARG A 220 5.58 10.81 -8.40
CA ARG A 220 6.67 11.63 -8.98
C ARG A 220 8.00 10.91 -9.14
N VAL A 221 8.30 9.91 -8.31
CA VAL A 221 9.49 9.05 -8.45
C VAL A 221 9.55 8.38 -9.83
N TYR A 222 8.43 7.91 -10.37
CA TYR A 222 8.36 7.28 -11.70
C TYR A 222 8.53 8.32 -12.81
N SER A 223 7.75 9.41 -12.79
CA SER A 223 7.81 10.46 -13.82
C SER A 223 9.19 11.12 -13.88
N THR A 224 9.75 11.50 -12.72
CA THR A 224 11.10 12.08 -12.63
C THR A 224 12.15 11.09 -13.09
N GLY A 225 12.02 9.83 -12.65
CA GLY A 225 12.97 8.78 -12.97
C GLY A 225 13.01 8.46 -14.46
N TYR A 226 11.85 8.32 -15.09
CA TYR A 226 11.74 8.08 -16.53
C TYR A 226 12.37 9.23 -17.34
N ILE A 227 11.98 10.48 -17.08
CA ILE A 227 12.54 11.67 -17.75
C ILE A 227 14.08 11.68 -17.63
N MET A 228 14.59 11.46 -16.42
CA MET A 228 16.02 11.48 -16.14
C MET A 228 16.79 10.36 -16.83
N VAL A 229 16.33 9.11 -16.70
CA VAL A 229 17.06 7.95 -17.20
C VAL A 229 16.95 7.85 -18.72
N ASP A 230 15.80 8.18 -19.31
CA ASP A 230 15.63 8.25 -20.76
C ASP A 230 16.56 9.30 -21.39
N HIS A 231 16.55 10.53 -20.88
CA HIS A 231 17.45 11.59 -21.36
C HIS A 231 18.93 11.23 -21.18
N LEU A 232 19.29 10.64 -20.03
CA LEU A 232 20.65 10.17 -19.75
C LEU A 232 21.08 9.12 -20.77
N ALA A 233 20.24 8.12 -21.04
CA ALA A 233 20.55 7.03 -21.98
C ALA A 233 20.68 7.53 -23.42
N ARG A 234 19.77 8.40 -23.88
CA ARG A 234 19.82 8.98 -25.24
C ARG A 234 21.04 9.89 -25.45
N THR A 235 21.46 10.63 -24.42
CA THR A 235 22.53 11.63 -24.53
C THR A 235 23.92 11.07 -24.25
N TYR A 236 24.05 10.14 -23.30
CA TYR A 236 25.33 9.65 -22.78
C TYR A 236 25.52 8.13 -22.91
N GLY A 237 24.51 7.40 -23.38
CA GLY A 237 24.50 5.93 -23.44
C GLY A 237 24.03 5.28 -22.14
N GLU A 238 23.53 4.05 -22.23
CA GLU A 238 23.05 3.27 -21.07
C GLU A 238 24.17 2.98 -20.06
N GLU A 239 25.42 2.90 -20.51
CA GLU A 239 26.60 2.68 -19.67
C GLU A 239 26.81 3.82 -18.66
N ALA A 240 26.31 5.03 -18.95
CA ALA A 240 26.37 6.15 -18.03
C ALA A 240 25.64 5.85 -16.71
N PHE A 241 24.48 5.18 -16.78
CA PHE A 241 23.72 4.78 -15.59
C PHE A 241 24.57 3.89 -14.68
N ARG A 242 25.20 2.85 -15.25
CA ARG A 242 26.06 1.90 -14.53
C ARG A 242 27.22 2.60 -13.84
N GLU A 243 27.92 3.49 -14.56
CA GLU A 243 29.09 4.18 -14.01
C GLU A 243 28.69 5.18 -12.91
N ILE A 244 27.56 5.87 -13.05
CA ILE A 244 26.99 6.72 -12.00
C ILE A 244 26.63 5.88 -10.77
N ASN A 245 25.90 4.77 -10.95
CA ASN A 245 25.46 3.90 -9.88
C ASN A 245 26.67 3.31 -9.10
N ARG A 246 27.73 2.91 -9.82
CA ARG A 246 28.98 2.43 -9.23
C ARG A 246 29.67 3.52 -8.41
N ARG A 247 29.77 4.75 -8.93
CA ARG A 247 30.38 5.89 -8.22
C ARG A 247 29.60 6.27 -6.98
N PHE A 248 28.28 6.35 -7.09
CA PHE A 248 27.40 6.61 -5.94
C PHE A 248 27.56 5.52 -4.88
N SER A 249 27.51 4.25 -5.27
CA SER A 249 27.62 3.13 -4.32
C SER A 249 28.98 3.04 -3.65
N ASN A 250 30.05 3.59 -4.25
CA ASN A 250 31.34 3.73 -3.59
C ASN A 250 31.32 4.75 -2.44
N TRP A 251 30.53 5.82 -2.57
CA TRP A 251 30.48 6.91 -1.62
C TRP A 251 29.11 7.61 -1.60
N PRO A 252 28.10 7.02 -0.94
CA PRO A 252 26.70 7.47 -1.05
C PRO A 252 26.37 8.71 -0.18
N PHE A 253 27.28 9.13 0.70
CA PHE A 253 27.04 10.14 1.75
C PHE A 253 26.96 11.60 1.28
N PHE A 254 27.03 11.87 -0.02
CA PHE A 254 26.84 13.21 -0.59
C PHE A 254 25.76 13.23 -1.69
N GLY A 255 24.88 12.22 -1.69
CA GLY A 255 23.87 12.04 -2.73
C GLY A 255 24.45 11.66 -4.10
N ILE A 256 23.59 11.56 -5.10
CA ILE A 256 23.97 11.08 -6.45
C ILE A 256 24.60 12.16 -7.33
N SER A 257 24.35 13.44 -7.05
CA SER A 257 24.76 14.56 -7.90
C SER A 257 26.27 14.63 -8.19
N PRO A 258 27.18 14.41 -7.21
CA PRO A 258 28.62 14.35 -7.49
C PRO A 258 29.02 13.21 -8.44
N ALA A 259 28.37 12.05 -8.34
CA ALA A 259 28.61 10.92 -9.23
C ALA A 259 28.15 11.25 -10.65
N MET A 260 26.95 11.85 -10.80
CA MET A 260 26.44 12.34 -12.09
C MET A 260 27.40 13.35 -12.73
N LYS A 261 27.77 14.41 -12.01
CA LYS A 261 28.67 15.46 -12.52
C LYS A 261 30.00 14.91 -13.00
N LYS A 262 30.51 13.87 -12.36
CA LYS A 262 31.77 13.25 -12.75
C LYS A 262 31.67 12.45 -14.04
N VAL A 263 30.50 11.93 -14.38
CA VAL A 263 30.26 11.10 -15.58
C VAL A 263 29.79 11.95 -16.75
N THR A 264 28.85 12.86 -16.53
CA THR A 264 28.17 13.63 -17.60
C THR A 264 28.71 15.06 -17.74
N GLY A 265 29.48 15.54 -16.75
CA GLY A 265 29.84 16.95 -16.62
C GLY A 265 28.75 17.84 -15.99
N ARG A 266 27.55 17.29 -15.76
CA ARG A 266 26.36 17.98 -15.26
C ARG A 266 25.87 17.37 -13.94
N THR A 267 25.45 18.22 -13.00
CA THR A 267 24.78 17.80 -11.76
C THR A 267 23.42 17.17 -12.05
N SER A 268 22.83 16.48 -11.07
CA SER A 268 21.49 15.91 -11.22
C SER A 268 20.40 16.97 -11.49
N ALA A 269 20.56 18.18 -10.95
CA ALA A 269 19.64 19.29 -11.20
C ALA A 269 19.82 19.83 -12.63
N GLU A 270 21.06 20.09 -13.05
CA GLU A 270 21.34 20.57 -14.42
C GLU A 270 20.88 19.54 -15.49
N LEU A 271 21.08 18.24 -15.27
CA LEU A 271 20.58 17.21 -16.19
C LEU A 271 19.06 17.16 -16.23
N PHE A 272 18.40 17.38 -15.09
CA PHE A 272 16.94 17.42 -15.06
C PHE A 272 16.43 18.66 -15.82
N ASP A 273 17.05 19.82 -15.63
CA ASP A 273 16.73 21.04 -16.37
C ASP A 273 16.97 20.85 -17.88
N ASP A 274 18.08 20.22 -18.29
CA ASP A 274 18.38 19.88 -19.69
C ASP A 274 17.28 18.97 -20.27
N ALA A 275 16.85 17.92 -19.53
CA ALA A 275 15.78 17.01 -19.94
C ALA A 275 14.40 17.69 -20.02
N LEU A 276 14.08 18.58 -19.08
CA LEU A 276 12.84 19.36 -19.09
C LEU A 276 12.82 20.37 -20.25
N GLN A 277 13.95 20.97 -20.57
CA GLN A 277 14.05 21.86 -21.73
C GLN A 277 13.83 21.10 -23.04
N GLU A 278 14.43 19.91 -23.18
CA GLU A 278 14.18 19.04 -24.34
C GLU A 278 12.69 18.70 -24.48
N LEU A 279 12.04 18.35 -23.37
CA LEU A 279 10.60 18.08 -23.37
C LEU A 279 9.79 19.33 -23.73
N TRP A 280 10.11 20.48 -23.13
CA TRP A 280 9.45 21.76 -23.42
C TRP A 280 9.52 22.12 -24.91
N ASP A 281 10.69 21.94 -25.54
CA ASP A 281 10.91 22.23 -26.95
C ASP A 281 10.11 21.30 -27.89
N SER A 282 9.71 20.11 -27.40
CA SER A 282 8.86 19.15 -28.13
C SER A 282 7.36 19.42 -27.97
N LEU A 283 6.97 20.26 -27.01
CA LEU A 283 5.57 20.56 -26.70
C LEU A 283 5.00 21.63 -27.64
N PRO A 284 3.68 21.60 -27.91
CA PRO A 284 3.05 22.60 -28.76
C PRO A 284 2.96 23.93 -27.98
N THR A 285 3.03 25.06 -28.67
CA THR A 285 2.83 26.37 -28.02
C THR A 285 1.41 26.46 -27.45
N VAL A 286 1.28 26.55 -26.13
CA VAL A 286 -0.01 26.77 -25.46
C VAL A 286 -0.27 28.26 -25.33
N THR A 287 -1.21 28.80 -26.12
CA THR A 287 -1.57 30.22 -26.08
C THR A 287 -2.54 30.56 -24.96
N LYS A 288 -3.52 29.70 -24.67
CA LYS A 288 -4.40 29.80 -23.48
C LYS A 288 -5.15 28.49 -23.23
N PRO A 289 -5.04 27.86 -22.04
CA PRO A 289 -5.83 26.68 -21.72
C PRO A 289 -7.32 27.03 -21.58
N PRO A 290 -8.25 26.11 -21.92
CA PRO A 290 -9.67 26.29 -21.70
C PRO A 290 -10.04 26.48 -20.22
N LEU A 291 -11.24 27.00 -19.97
CA LEU A 291 -11.68 27.34 -18.61
C LEU A 291 -11.85 26.08 -17.75
N LEU A 292 -11.41 26.15 -16.49
CA LEU A 292 -11.70 25.11 -15.51
C LEU A 292 -13.19 25.08 -15.20
N PHE A 293 -13.75 23.87 -15.30
CA PHE A 293 -15.06 23.56 -14.74
C PHE A 293 -14.89 23.17 -13.27
N SER A 294 -13.96 22.29 -12.91
CA SER A 294 -13.76 21.85 -11.52
C SER A 294 -13.11 22.92 -10.62
N PRO A 295 -13.13 22.75 -9.28
CA PRO A 295 -12.41 23.64 -8.37
C PRO A 295 -10.91 23.71 -8.69
N ASP A 296 -10.35 24.93 -8.66
CA ASP A 296 -8.91 25.15 -8.80
C ASP A 296 -8.20 24.88 -7.46
N SER A 297 -8.04 23.60 -7.14
CA SER A 297 -7.46 23.14 -5.88
C SER A 297 -6.85 21.75 -6.04
N VAL A 298 -5.92 21.39 -5.14
CA VAL A 298 -5.28 20.07 -5.15
C VAL A 298 -6.31 18.95 -4.94
N GLY A 299 -6.46 18.09 -5.95
CA GLY A 299 -7.40 16.98 -5.95
C GLY A 299 -7.59 16.38 -7.33
N ASP A 300 -8.22 15.21 -7.35
CA ASP A 300 -8.59 14.51 -8.57
C ASP A 300 -10.12 14.64 -8.76
N PHE A 301 -10.54 15.30 -9.84
CA PHE A 301 -11.93 15.56 -10.20
C PHE A 301 -12.26 14.89 -11.54
N HIS A 302 -13.16 13.89 -11.52
CA HIS A 302 -13.44 13.04 -12.67
C HIS A 302 -14.78 13.35 -13.33
N LEU A 303 -14.99 12.87 -14.57
CA LEU A 303 -16.20 13.13 -15.36
C LEU A 303 -17.48 12.73 -14.59
N PRO A 304 -18.43 13.66 -14.38
CA PRO A 304 -19.65 13.36 -13.66
C PRO A 304 -20.63 12.58 -14.53
N TYR A 305 -21.59 11.92 -13.88
CA TYR A 305 -22.80 11.38 -14.46
C TYR A 305 -23.88 12.45 -14.43
N GLN A 306 -24.62 12.59 -15.53
CA GLN A 306 -25.79 13.47 -15.59
C GLN A 306 -26.99 12.76 -14.98
N THR A 307 -27.49 13.29 -13.86
CA THR A 307 -28.63 12.73 -13.13
C THR A 307 -29.72 13.79 -12.94
N ASP A 308 -30.92 13.35 -12.55
CA ASP A 308 -32.03 14.25 -12.20
C ASP A 308 -31.68 15.12 -10.97
N ARG A 309 -30.71 14.69 -10.14
CA ARG A 309 -30.18 15.44 -9.00
C ARG A 309 -29.06 16.43 -9.37
N GLY A 310 -28.64 16.45 -10.63
CA GLY A 310 -27.53 17.24 -11.16
C GLY A 310 -26.33 16.37 -11.54
N LEU A 311 -25.15 16.99 -11.61
CA LEU A 311 -23.91 16.34 -12.01
C LEU A 311 -23.24 15.66 -10.81
N LEU A 312 -23.30 14.32 -10.73
CA LEU A 312 -22.67 13.54 -9.67
C LEU A 312 -21.39 12.90 -10.16
N GLY A 313 -20.27 13.00 -9.43
CA GLY A 313 -19.03 12.35 -9.86
C GLY A 313 -18.13 11.93 -8.70
N PHE A 314 -17.13 11.12 -9.05
CA PHE A 314 -16.07 10.74 -8.13
C PHE A 314 -15.07 11.89 -7.99
N THR A 315 -14.78 12.25 -6.75
CA THR A 315 -13.79 13.25 -6.40
C THR A 315 -12.87 12.70 -5.34
N ARG A 316 -11.58 13.04 -5.42
CA ARG A 316 -10.61 12.68 -4.40
C ARG A 316 -9.78 13.89 -4.00
N THR A 317 -9.92 14.36 -2.76
CA THR A 317 -9.14 15.50 -2.25
C THR A 317 -8.26 15.08 -1.08
N LEU A 318 -7.31 15.94 -0.69
CA LEU A 318 -6.53 15.72 0.53
C LEU A 318 -7.40 15.74 1.81
N ASP A 319 -8.54 16.44 1.76
CA ASP A 319 -9.45 16.64 2.88
C ASP A 319 -10.40 15.45 3.06
N THR A 320 -11.04 15.04 1.97
CA THR A 320 -12.15 14.09 2.00
C THR A 320 -11.71 12.66 1.71
N GLY A 321 -10.53 12.46 1.10
CA GLY A 321 -10.24 11.19 0.42
C GLY A 321 -11.20 11.00 -0.75
N GLY A 322 -11.50 9.75 -1.10
CA GLY A 322 -12.50 9.42 -2.11
C GLY A 322 -13.92 9.78 -1.66
N ALA A 323 -14.69 10.41 -2.53
CA ALA A 323 -16.06 10.82 -2.26
C ALA A 323 -16.91 10.84 -3.54
N ILE A 324 -18.22 10.63 -3.37
CA ILE A 324 -19.24 10.98 -4.37
C ILE A 324 -19.67 12.41 -4.07
N SER A 325 -19.48 13.29 -5.04
CA SER A 325 -19.77 14.71 -4.91
C SER A 325 -20.71 15.18 -6.01
N ARG A 326 -21.54 16.17 -5.70
CA ARG A 326 -22.30 16.90 -6.71
C ARG A 326 -21.56 18.17 -7.11
N TYR A 327 -21.34 18.36 -8.41
CA TYR A 327 -20.80 19.59 -8.97
C TYR A 327 -21.89 20.67 -9.00
N ALA A 328 -21.54 21.88 -8.59
CA ALA A 328 -22.39 23.04 -8.81
C ALA A 328 -22.56 23.32 -10.32
N PRO A 329 -23.59 24.06 -10.75
CA PRO A 329 -23.81 24.37 -12.17
C PRO A 329 -22.63 25.08 -12.85
N ASP A 330 -21.86 25.87 -12.10
CA ASP A 330 -20.63 26.52 -12.59
C ASP A 330 -19.39 25.61 -12.53
N GLY A 331 -19.53 24.43 -11.93
CA GLY A 331 -18.49 23.44 -11.65
C GLY A 331 -17.48 23.81 -10.55
N LYS A 332 -17.40 25.10 -10.18
CA LYS A 332 -16.31 25.65 -9.35
C LYS A 332 -16.40 25.28 -7.88
N SER A 333 -17.55 24.74 -7.46
CA SER A 333 -17.78 24.27 -6.09
C SER A 333 -18.40 22.89 -6.08
N LEU A 334 -18.18 22.17 -4.99
CA LEU A 334 -18.62 20.79 -4.78
C LEU A 334 -19.48 20.70 -3.53
N LEU A 335 -20.53 19.90 -3.61
CA LEU A 335 -21.25 19.39 -2.46
C LEU A 335 -20.87 17.92 -2.26
N GLU A 336 -20.05 17.63 -1.25
CA GLU A 336 -19.78 16.25 -0.81
C GLU A 336 -21.10 15.61 -0.38
N LEU A 337 -21.50 14.52 -1.02
CA LEU A 337 -22.66 13.73 -0.62
C LEU A 337 -22.23 12.67 0.39
N ILE A 338 -21.27 11.82 0.01
CA ILE A 338 -20.79 10.73 0.84
C ILE A 338 -19.32 10.43 0.57
N ARG A 339 -18.56 10.17 1.64
CA ARG A 339 -17.18 9.67 1.55
C ARG A 339 -17.20 8.17 1.33
N ILE A 340 -16.36 7.69 0.43
CA ILE A 340 -16.25 6.29 0.09
C ILE A 340 -14.77 5.87 0.08
N PRO A 341 -14.41 4.72 0.67
CA PRO A 341 -13.02 4.27 0.77
C PRO A 341 -12.56 3.57 -0.51
N VAL A 342 -12.67 4.27 -1.64
CA VAL A 342 -12.19 3.82 -2.94
C VAL A 342 -11.26 4.88 -3.54
N ASP A 343 -10.28 4.45 -4.33
CA ASP A 343 -9.21 5.31 -4.85
C ASP A 343 -9.21 5.43 -6.39
N ALA A 344 -10.22 4.89 -7.07
CA ALA A 344 -10.31 4.90 -8.54
C ALA A 344 -11.70 5.37 -9.03
N PRO A 345 -11.77 6.22 -10.08
CA PRO A 345 -13.04 6.68 -10.65
C PRO A 345 -13.87 5.53 -11.25
N GLY A 346 -13.21 4.53 -11.83
CA GLY A 346 -13.85 3.31 -12.32
C GLY A 346 -14.37 2.41 -11.20
N ALA A 347 -14.32 2.79 -9.93
CA ALA A 347 -14.91 2.02 -8.85
C ALA A 347 -16.38 2.38 -8.58
N ILE A 348 -16.97 3.37 -9.27
CA ILE A 348 -18.33 3.85 -9.00
C ILE A 348 -19.22 3.93 -10.24
N THR A 349 -20.53 3.87 -10.02
CA THR A 349 -21.57 4.25 -10.99
C THR A 349 -22.82 4.72 -10.23
N VAL A 350 -23.69 5.50 -10.88
CA VAL A 350 -24.90 6.06 -10.25
C VAL A 350 -26.12 5.92 -11.15
N THR A 351 -27.29 5.76 -10.55
CA THR A 351 -28.58 5.71 -11.25
C THR A 351 -28.97 7.09 -11.81
N ARG A 352 -29.82 7.12 -12.83
CA ARG A 352 -30.27 8.36 -13.50
C ARG A 352 -30.97 9.33 -12.56
N ASP A 353 -31.71 8.83 -11.57
CA ASP A 353 -32.38 9.67 -10.57
C ASP A 353 -31.39 10.31 -9.56
N GLY A 354 -30.14 9.81 -9.51
CA GLY A 354 -29.10 10.30 -8.61
C GLY A 354 -29.35 9.98 -7.12
N THR A 355 -30.14 8.94 -6.82
CA THR A 355 -30.43 8.52 -5.44
C THR A 355 -29.58 7.33 -4.99
N THR A 356 -29.20 6.46 -5.93
CA THR A 356 -28.45 5.23 -5.65
C THR A 356 -27.12 5.26 -6.39
N ALA A 357 -26.04 4.88 -5.69
CA ALA A 357 -24.74 4.59 -6.28
C ALA A 357 -24.39 3.11 -6.08
N PHE A 358 -23.55 2.59 -6.97
CA PHE A 358 -22.93 1.28 -6.82
C PHE A 358 -21.42 1.46 -6.78
N ILE A 359 -20.76 0.82 -5.83
CA ILE A 359 -19.30 0.91 -5.67
C ILE A 359 -18.66 -0.47 -5.67
N ALA A 360 -17.49 -0.59 -6.28
CA ALA A 360 -16.59 -1.74 -6.15
C ALA A 360 -15.62 -1.46 -5.00
N TYR A 361 -15.77 -2.19 -3.90
CA TYR A 361 -14.97 -2.02 -2.70
C TYR A 361 -13.94 -3.14 -2.56
N LEU A 362 -12.66 -2.78 -2.64
CA LEU A 362 -11.55 -3.68 -2.43
C LEU A 362 -11.27 -3.88 -0.93
N TRP A 363 -11.19 -5.13 -0.49
CA TRP A 363 -10.84 -5.50 0.87
C TRP A 363 -9.95 -6.75 0.91
N GLY A 364 -9.13 -6.88 1.96
CA GLY A 364 -8.19 -7.99 2.12
C GLY A 364 -8.42 -8.79 3.39
N ASP A 365 -8.17 -10.09 3.32
CA ASP A 365 -8.10 -11.00 4.45
C ASP A 365 -6.63 -11.40 4.72
N PRO A 366 -5.91 -10.69 5.60
CA PRO A 366 -4.55 -11.04 5.96
C PRO A 366 -4.44 -12.36 6.74
N TYR A 367 -5.57 -12.90 7.21
CA TYR A 367 -5.64 -14.08 8.07
C TYR A 367 -6.01 -15.36 7.31
N HIS A 368 -6.36 -15.25 6.03
CA HIS A 368 -6.52 -16.40 5.15
C HIS A 368 -5.24 -17.27 5.11
N LYS A 369 -5.38 -18.60 5.03
CA LYS A 369 -4.23 -19.55 5.01
C LYS A 369 -3.27 -19.36 3.83
N ALA A 370 -3.78 -18.88 2.71
CA ALA A 370 -2.99 -18.56 1.53
C ALA A 370 -2.29 -17.20 1.64
N SER A 371 -2.68 -16.35 2.59
CA SER A 371 -2.06 -15.03 2.76
C SER A 371 -0.59 -15.14 3.13
N THR A 372 0.20 -14.22 2.59
CA THR A 372 1.58 -13.98 3.00
C THR A 372 1.69 -12.55 3.53
N PRO A 373 2.74 -12.22 4.32
CA PRO A 373 2.89 -10.86 4.85
C PRO A 373 2.97 -9.75 3.78
N LEU A 374 3.31 -10.09 2.53
CA LEU A 374 3.39 -9.13 1.41
C LEU A 374 2.16 -9.20 0.48
N ALA A 375 1.34 -10.24 0.60
CA ALA A 375 0.21 -10.50 -0.29
C ALA A 375 -0.93 -11.13 0.53
N PRO A 376 -1.73 -10.32 1.23
CA PRO A 376 -2.98 -10.80 1.77
C PRO A 376 -3.89 -11.24 0.62
N VAL A 377 -4.66 -12.31 0.80
CA VAL A 377 -5.78 -12.61 -0.09
C VAL A 377 -6.72 -11.41 -0.08
N SER A 378 -7.18 -10.98 -1.24
CA SER A 378 -8.11 -9.86 -1.33
C SER A 378 -9.17 -10.09 -2.38
N TYR A 379 -10.28 -9.40 -2.20
CA TYR A 379 -11.47 -9.44 -3.03
C TYR A 379 -11.92 -8.02 -3.32
N SER A 380 -12.72 -7.86 -4.38
CA SER A 380 -13.47 -6.64 -4.64
C SER A 380 -14.94 -7.01 -4.79
N ASP A 381 -15.80 -6.36 -4.00
CA ASP A 381 -17.24 -6.65 -3.97
C ASP A 381 -18.07 -5.41 -4.26
N LEU A 382 -19.23 -5.62 -4.88
CA LEU A 382 -20.16 -4.56 -5.17
C LEU A 382 -21.04 -4.24 -3.96
N TYR A 383 -21.20 -2.95 -3.70
CA TYR A 383 -22.11 -2.41 -2.69
C TYR A 383 -23.06 -1.42 -3.34
N ARG A 384 -24.33 -1.52 -2.97
CA ARG A 384 -25.33 -0.47 -3.19
C ARG A 384 -25.18 0.58 -2.10
N VAL A 385 -25.21 1.85 -2.48
CA VAL A 385 -25.11 3.00 -1.60
C VAL A 385 -26.32 3.89 -1.82
N ASP A 386 -27.11 4.08 -0.78
CA ASP A 386 -28.19 5.06 -0.77
C ASP A 386 -27.60 6.44 -0.43
N LEU A 387 -27.72 7.39 -1.36
CA LEU A 387 -27.05 8.70 -1.26
C LEU A 387 -27.77 9.68 -0.31
N ASP A 388 -28.96 9.34 0.20
CA ASP A 388 -29.71 10.18 1.15
C ASP A 388 -29.55 9.69 2.60
N SER A 389 -29.64 8.37 2.80
CA SER A 389 -29.50 7.73 4.11
C SER A 389 -28.07 7.31 4.45
N HIS A 390 -27.16 7.34 3.46
CA HIS A 390 -25.76 6.90 3.57
C HIS A 390 -25.59 5.44 3.98
N VAL A 391 -26.58 4.60 3.66
CA VAL A 391 -26.56 3.17 3.97
C VAL A 391 -25.84 2.41 2.85
N PHE A 392 -24.85 1.60 3.26
CA PHE A 392 -24.16 0.65 2.40
C PHE A 392 -24.80 -0.74 2.53
N SER A 393 -25.22 -1.33 1.41
CA SER A 393 -25.76 -2.69 1.34
C SER A 393 -24.87 -3.53 0.42
N ARG A 394 -24.33 -4.63 0.94
CA ARG A 394 -23.49 -5.54 0.15
C ARG A 394 -24.35 -6.28 -0.88
N ILE A 395 -23.85 -6.38 -2.11
CA ILE A 395 -24.50 -7.13 -3.20
C ILE A 395 -23.75 -8.45 -3.42
N THR A 396 -22.43 -8.40 -3.56
CA THR A 396 -21.61 -9.59 -3.83
C THR A 396 -20.68 -9.93 -2.66
N THR A 397 -20.23 -11.19 -2.61
CA THR A 397 -19.27 -11.66 -1.62
C THR A 397 -18.13 -12.41 -2.30
N GLU A 398 -16.90 -11.95 -2.09
CA GLU A 398 -15.67 -12.57 -2.61
C GLU A 398 -15.60 -12.66 -4.15
N ALA A 399 -16.30 -11.76 -4.87
CA ALA A 399 -16.53 -11.89 -6.31
C ALA A 399 -15.42 -11.32 -7.23
N ARG A 400 -14.51 -10.48 -6.69
CA ARG A 400 -13.39 -9.85 -7.46
C ARG A 400 -13.85 -8.99 -8.64
N LEU A 401 -14.90 -8.20 -8.43
CA LEU A 401 -15.55 -7.34 -9.43
C LEU A 401 -15.02 -5.91 -9.39
N MET A 402 -14.83 -5.30 -10.55
CA MET A 402 -14.37 -3.92 -10.75
C MET A 402 -15.24 -3.23 -11.81
N HIS A 403 -15.12 -1.91 -11.97
CA HIS A 403 -15.78 -1.15 -13.05
C HIS A 403 -17.28 -1.44 -13.17
N PRO A 404 -18.06 -1.23 -12.09
CA PRO A 404 -19.50 -1.43 -12.15
C PRO A 404 -20.14 -0.39 -13.08
N ALA A 405 -21.16 -0.81 -13.82
CA ALA A 405 -22.01 0.07 -14.61
C ALA A 405 -23.46 -0.32 -14.40
N VAL A 406 -24.30 0.66 -14.05
CA VAL A 406 -25.75 0.46 -13.86
C VAL A 406 -26.51 1.01 -15.06
N SER A 407 -27.57 0.32 -15.48
CA SER A 407 -28.46 0.83 -16.52
C SER A 407 -29.19 2.10 -16.04
N PRO A 408 -29.63 2.99 -16.95
CA PRO A 408 -30.30 4.24 -16.58
C PRO A 408 -31.54 4.06 -15.68
N ASP A 409 -32.27 2.95 -15.86
CA ASP A 409 -33.45 2.58 -15.07
C ASP A 409 -33.14 1.90 -13.73
N GLY A 410 -31.86 1.63 -13.45
CA GLY A 410 -31.41 0.97 -12.23
C GLY A 410 -31.71 -0.52 -12.14
N GLN A 411 -32.19 -1.17 -13.21
CA GLN A 411 -32.62 -2.58 -13.19
C GLN A 411 -31.51 -3.57 -13.52
N ARG A 412 -30.46 -3.13 -14.22
CA ARG A 412 -29.34 -3.98 -14.63
C ARG A 412 -28.03 -3.44 -14.07
N LEU A 413 -27.19 -4.34 -13.59
CA LEU A 413 -25.85 -4.03 -13.09
C LEU A 413 -24.86 -4.96 -13.77
N VAL A 414 -23.84 -4.39 -14.38
CA VAL A 414 -22.71 -5.14 -14.96
C VAL A 414 -21.42 -4.72 -14.29
N ALA A 415 -20.41 -5.58 -14.34
CA ALA A 415 -19.07 -5.27 -13.87
C ALA A 415 -18.04 -6.10 -14.65
N ILE A 416 -16.76 -5.77 -14.50
CA ILE A 416 -15.68 -6.59 -15.00
C ILE A 416 -15.19 -7.52 -13.89
N GLU A 417 -15.01 -8.80 -14.22
CA GLU A 417 -14.56 -9.85 -13.30
C GLU A 417 -13.13 -10.27 -13.64
N SER A 418 -12.26 -10.32 -12.63
CA SER A 418 -10.88 -10.81 -12.78
C SER A 418 -10.87 -12.33 -12.94
N VAL A 419 -10.29 -12.79 -14.05
CA VAL A 419 -10.05 -14.22 -14.34
C VAL A 419 -8.61 -14.34 -14.83
N GLU A 420 -7.78 -15.06 -14.09
CA GLU A 420 -6.33 -15.16 -14.38
C GLU A 420 -5.68 -13.75 -14.45
N ASP A 421 -4.99 -13.41 -15.54
CA ASP A 421 -4.42 -12.08 -15.81
C ASP A 421 -5.31 -11.17 -16.67
N ARG A 422 -6.60 -11.50 -16.83
CA ARG A 422 -7.52 -10.73 -17.68
C ARG A 422 -8.85 -10.40 -17.00
N TYR A 423 -9.64 -9.60 -17.70
CA TYR A 423 -10.99 -9.21 -17.27
C TYR A 423 -12.04 -9.63 -18.29
N ARG A 424 -13.16 -10.20 -17.81
CA ARG A 424 -14.36 -10.47 -18.61
C ARG A 424 -15.54 -9.64 -18.12
N LEU A 425 -16.59 -9.50 -18.93
CA LEU A 425 -17.80 -8.75 -18.56
C LEU A 425 -18.85 -9.70 -17.99
N VAL A 426 -19.42 -9.35 -16.84
CA VAL A 426 -20.49 -10.10 -16.19
C VAL A 426 -21.69 -9.24 -15.84
N GLU A 427 -22.89 -9.82 -15.85
CA GLU A 427 -24.11 -9.27 -15.27
C GLU A 427 -24.29 -9.80 -13.85
N ILE A 428 -24.77 -8.93 -12.95
CA ILE A 428 -24.91 -9.21 -11.52
C ILE A 428 -26.40 -9.25 -11.18
N ASP A 429 -26.84 -10.38 -10.62
CA ASP A 429 -28.13 -10.45 -9.94
C ASP A 429 -28.05 -9.66 -8.63
N MET A 430 -28.87 -8.61 -8.50
CA MET A 430 -28.82 -7.71 -7.35
C MET A 430 -29.54 -8.28 -6.11
N GLU A 431 -30.30 -9.36 -6.23
CA GLU A 431 -30.99 -10.00 -5.11
C GLU A 431 -30.09 -11.02 -4.40
N ASP A 432 -29.39 -11.88 -5.15
CA ASP A 432 -28.56 -12.95 -4.59
C ASP A 432 -27.05 -12.76 -4.80
N GLY A 433 -26.64 -11.78 -5.61
CA GLY A 433 -25.24 -11.45 -5.87
C GLY A 433 -24.54 -12.38 -6.85
N SER A 434 -25.25 -13.29 -7.51
CA SER A 434 -24.68 -14.21 -8.50
C SER A 434 -24.26 -13.47 -9.78
N THR A 435 -23.23 -14.00 -10.46
CA THR A 435 -22.69 -13.43 -11.70
C THR A 435 -22.99 -14.35 -12.89
N SER A 436 -23.29 -13.74 -14.03
CA SER A 436 -23.42 -14.45 -15.32
C SER A 436 -22.54 -13.77 -16.38
N VAL A 437 -21.82 -14.56 -17.17
CA VAL A 437 -20.91 -14.04 -18.19
C VAL A 437 -21.71 -13.46 -19.34
N LEU A 438 -21.52 -12.17 -19.63
CA LEU A 438 -22.11 -11.49 -20.78
C LEU A 438 -21.18 -11.50 -22.00
N TYR A 439 -19.89 -11.32 -21.76
CA TYR A 439 -18.90 -11.29 -22.83
C TYR A 439 -17.52 -11.69 -22.28
N GLU A 440 -16.84 -12.55 -23.02
CA GLU A 440 -15.44 -12.89 -22.76
C GLU A 440 -14.68 -13.09 -24.07
N ASN A 441 -13.43 -12.64 -24.07
CA ASN A 441 -12.46 -12.95 -25.09
C ASN A 441 -11.22 -13.55 -24.39
N PRO A 442 -10.90 -14.84 -24.61
CA PRO A 442 -9.77 -15.49 -23.94
C PRO A 442 -8.41 -14.83 -24.21
N ASP A 443 -8.26 -14.13 -25.33
CA ASP A 443 -7.02 -13.44 -25.71
C ASP A 443 -6.97 -11.98 -25.23
N GLY A 444 -8.05 -11.47 -24.60
CA GLY A 444 -8.22 -10.06 -24.30
C GLY A 444 -8.80 -9.76 -22.92
N SER A 445 -8.79 -8.47 -22.58
CA SER A 445 -9.41 -7.95 -21.36
C SER A 445 -10.40 -6.84 -21.67
N VAL A 446 -11.49 -6.79 -20.91
CA VAL A 446 -12.54 -5.77 -21.05
C VAL A 446 -12.42 -4.69 -19.96
N TYR A 447 -12.72 -3.45 -20.31
CA TYR A 447 -12.64 -2.30 -19.39
C TYR A 447 -13.75 -1.28 -19.64
N GLU A 448 -14.10 -0.55 -18.57
CA GLU A 448 -14.93 0.66 -18.60
C GLU A 448 -16.29 0.47 -19.32
N PRO A 449 -17.13 -0.48 -18.87
CA PRO A 449 -18.47 -0.63 -19.43
C PRO A 449 -19.34 0.60 -19.18
N ASN A 450 -20.17 0.96 -20.16
CA ASN A 450 -21.11 2.07 -20.07
C ASN A 450 -22.41 1.78 -20.85
N PHE A 451 -23.56 2.03 -20.22
CA PHE A 451 -24.87 1.81 -20.86
C PHE A 451 -25.29 3.01 -21.72
N ALA A 452 -26.02 2.72 -22.80
CA ALA A 452 -26.73 3.74 -23.57
C ALA A 452 -27.81 4.44 -22.71
N PRO A 453 -28.16 5.72 -22.99
CA PRO A 453 -29.15 6.47 -22.22
C PRO A 453 -30.56 5.85 -22.19
N ASP A 454 -30.87 5.00 -23.17
CA ASP A 454 -32.12 4.25 -23.29
C ASP A 454 -32.02 2.80 -22.76
N GLY A 455 -30.83 2.37 -22.31
CA GLY A 455 -30.57 1.01 -21.82
C GLY A 455 -30.51 -0.07 -22.92
N SER A 456 -30.61 0.30 -24.20
CA SER A 456 -30.67 -0.65 -25.33
C SER A 456 -29.36 -1.37 -25.62
N ALA A 457 -28.23 -0.72 -25.30
CA ALA A 457 -26.90 -1.20 -25.60
C ALA A 457 -25.91 -0.91 -24.46
N LEU A 458 -24.80 -1.65 -24.47
CA LEU A 458 -23.63 -1.44 -23.61
C LEU A 458 -22.40 -1.27 -24.49
N VAL A 459 -21.52 -0.33 -24.15
CA VAL A 459 -20.19 -0.17 -24.77
C VAL A 459 -19.10 -0.48 -23.75
N PHE A 460 -17.99 -1.06 -24.18
CA PHE A 460 -16.79 -1.25 -23.36
C PHE A 460 -15.54 -1.30 -24.23
N ILE A 461 -14.39 -1.09 -23.62
CA ILE A 461 -13.08 -1.22 -24.26
C ILE A 461 -12.65 -2.68 -24.20
N GLU A 462 -12.19 -3.23 -25.31
CA GLU A 462 -11.49 -4.51 -25.37
C GLU A 462 -10.02 -4.27 -25.76
N ILE A 463 -9.09 -4.89 -25.02
CA ILE A 463 -7.65 -4.83 -25.29
C ILE A 463 -7.12 -6.25 -25.52
N VAL A 464 -6.46 -6.47 -26.65
CA VAL A 464 -5.79 -7.72 -27.04
C VAL A 464 -4.35 -7.38 -27.46
N ASP A 465 -3.36 -7.97 -26.79
CA ASP A 465 -1.92 -7.74 -27.03
C ASP A 465 -1.53 -6.26 -27.17
N GLY A 466 -2.05 -5.40 -26.29
CA GLY A 466 -1.73 -3.97 -26.30
C GLY A 466 -2.45 -3.15 -27.39
N GLN A 467 -3.41 -3.76 -28.09
CA GLN A 467 -4.22 -3.09 -29.10
C GLN A 467 -5.67 -2.99 -28.62
N SER A 468 -6.28 -1.82 -28.76
CA SER A 468 -7.60 -1.52 -28.22
C SER A 468 -8.66 -1.43 -29.32
N THR A 469 -9.90 -1.74 -28.95
CA THR A 469 -11.11 -1.44 -29.72
C THR A 469 -12.28 -1.14 -28.78
N LEU A 470 -13.38 -0.63 -29.33
CA LEU A 470 -14.67 -0.57 -28.65
C LEU A 470 -15.58 -1.70 -29.12
N VAL A 471 -16.21 -2.35 -28.16
CA VAL A 471 -17.22 -3.37 -28.38
C VAL A 471 -18.57 -2.81 -27.96
N VAL A 472 -19.56 -2.98 -28.82
CA VAL A 472 -20.97 -2.68 -28.50
C VAL A 472 -21.73 -3.99 -28.39
N LEU A 473 -22.44 -4.14 -27.28
CA LEU A 473 -23.29 -5.28 -26.98
C LEU A 473 -24.76 -4.86 -26.99
N GLU A 474 -25.54 -5.45 -27.90
CA GLU A 474 -26.99 -5.27 -28.03
C GLU A 474 -27.71 -6.57 -27.62
N GLY A 475 -28.38 -6.56 -26.46
CA GLY A 475 -28.92 -7.79 -25.84
C GLY A 475 -27.81 -8.71 -25.30
N GLN A 476 -28.11 -10.01 -25.11
CA GLN A 476 -27.14 -10.98 -24.55
C GLN A 476 -26.26 -11.69 -25.62
N GLU A 477 -26.56 -11.56 -26.92
CA GLU A 477 -25.91 -12.39 -27.96
C GLU A 477 -25.20 -11.61 -29.08
N HIS A 478 -25.38 -10.28 -29.19
CA HIS A 478 -24.85 -9.51 -30.32
C HIS A 478 -23.75 -8.54 -29.87
N ALA A 479 -22.52 -9.05 -29.74
CA ALA A 479 -21.33 -8.24 -29.58
C ALA A 479 -20.73 -7.88 -30.95
N ARG A 480 -20.43 -6.61 -31.17
CA ARG A 480 -19.79 -6.12 -32.41
C ARG A 480 -18.63 -5.19 -32.09
N LEU A 481 -17.49 -5.45 -32.71
CA LEU A 481 -16.35 -4.52 -32.71
C LEU A 481 -16.67 -3.32 -33.61
N LEU A 482 -16.46 -2.10 -33.11
CA LEU A 482 -16.65 -0.89 -33.91
C LEU A 482 -15.53 -0.70 -34.94
N TRP A 483 -14.32 -1.16 -34.62
CA TRP A 483 -13.19 -1.26 -35.53
C TRP A 483 -12.26 -2.43 -35.15
N PRO A 484 -11.35 -2.89 -36.02
CA PRO A 484 -10.36 -3.88 -35.64
C PRO A 484 -9.46 -3.37 -34.51
N HIS A 485 -8.96 -4.26 -33.64
CA HIS A 485 -7.95 -3.93 -32.65
C HIS A 485 -6.82 -3.10 -33.26
N ALA A 486 -6.54 -1.93 -32.68
CA ALA A 486 -5.55 -0.99 -33.18
C ALA A 486 -4.68 -0.42 -32.05
N HIS A 487 -3.52 0.11 -32.42
CA HIS A 487 -2.53 0.64 -31.46
C HIS A 487 -2.89 2.05 -30.96
N ALA A 488 -4.03 2.15 -30.27
CA ALA A 488 -4.52 3.38 -29.67
C ALA A 488 -4.93 3.12 -28.21
N GLU A 489 -4.75 4.12 -27.35
CA GLU A 489 -5.33 4.08 -26.01
C GLU A 489 -6.74 4.66 -26.02
N LEU A 490 -7.71 3.94 -25.46
CA LEU A 490 -9.10 4.39 -25.37
C LEU A 490 -9.45 4.68 -23.91
N HIS A 491 -10.20 5.75 -23.67
CA HIS A 491 -10.57 6.20 -22.32
C HIS A 491 -12.00 6.74 -22.29
N SER A 492 -12.71 6.41 -21.21
CA SER A 492 -14.03 6.92 -20.85
C SER A 492 -15.06 6.90 -22.00
N PRO A 493 -15.30 5.77 -22.68
CA PRO A 493 -16.33 5.69 -23.70
C PRO A 493 -17.71 5.93 -23.05
N ARG A 494 -18.48 6.86 -23.61
CA ARG A 494 -19.83 7.18 -23.13
C ARG A 494 -20.76 7.42 -24.30
N PHE A 495 -21.96 6.85 -24.21
CA PHE A 495 -23.02 7.21 -25.13
C PHE A 495 -23.49 8.65 -24.90
N ILE A 496 -23.66 9.40 -25.99
CA ILE A 496 -24.26 10.74 -25.99
C ILE A 496 -25.71 10.64 -26.44
N THR A 497 -25.95 9.89 -27.50
CA THR A 497 -27.28 9.41 -27.91
C THR A 497 -27.23 7.88 -27.98
N PRO A 498 -28.36 7.18 -28.23
CA PRO A 498 -28.30 5.76 -28.53
C PRO A 498 -27.38 5.42 -29.72
N GLU A 499 -27.23 6.32 -30.69
CA GLU A 499 -26.50 6.13 -31.95
C GLU A 499 -25.05 6.64 -31.91
N THR A 500 -24.73 7.61 -31.04
CA THR A 500 -23.38 8.20 -30.99
C THR A 500 -22.74 8.08 -29.62
N LEU A 501 -21.42 7.87 -29.62
CA LEU A 501 -20.61 7.79 -28.42
C LEU A 501 -19.41 8.71 -28.50
N TRP A 502 -18.98 9.24 -27.37
CA TRP A 502 -17.74 10.00 -27.24
C TRP A 502 -16.68 9.16 -26.52
N VAL A 503 -15.44 9.27 -26.98
CA VAL A 503 -14.29 8.55 -26.43
C VAL A 503 -13.05 9.43 -26.46
N GLY A 504 -12.26 9.39 -25.39
CA GLY A 504 -10.90 9.95 -25.38
C GLY A 504 -9.94 8.95 -26.02
N SER A 505 -9.18 9.37 -27.02
CA SER A 505 -8.21 8.50 -27.70
C SER A 505 -6.99 9.27 -28.20
N ASP A 506 -5.92 8.59 -28.58
CA ASP A 506 -4.73 9.21 -29.16
C ASP A 506 -4.57 8.94 -30.67
N PHE A 507 -5.68 8.81 -31.40
CA PHE A 507 -5.67 8.60 -32.85
C PHE A 507 -4.92 9.69 -33.63
N SER A 508 -4.86 10.91 -33.11
CA SER A 508 -4.13 12.05 -33.71
C SER A 508 -2.87 12.40 -32.90
N GLU A 509 -2.10 11.40 -32.47
CA GLU A 509 -0.84 11.48 -31.70
C GLU A 509 -0.95 11.99 -30.24
N ARG A 510 -2.02 12.71 -29.90
CA ARG A 510 -2.35 13.13 -28.53
C ARG A 510 -3.76 12.74 -28.15
N LEU A 511 -3.96 12.55 -26.85
CA LEU A 511 -5.28 12.33 -26.27
C LEU A 511 -6.24 13.47 -26.67
N SER A 512 -7.25 13.16 -27.46
CA SER A 512 -8.24 14.08 -27.99
C SER A 512 -9.63 13.47 -27.89
N LEU A 513 -10.65 14.30 -28.04
CA LEU A 513 -12.05 13.85 -28.00
C LEU A 513 -12.51 13.45 -29.39
N TYR A 514 -13.07 12.25 -29.50
CA TYR A 514 -13.69 11.76 -30.73
C TYR A 514 -15.14 11.39 -30.50
N GLU A 515 -15.95 11.61 -31.52
CA GLU A 515 -17.25 11.00 -31.69
C GLU A 515 -17.13 9.76 -32.57
N VAL A 516 -17.84 8.71 -32.19
CA VAL A 516 -17.97 7.50 -32.98
C VAL A 516 -19.44 7.25 -33.26
N ASP A 517 -19.75 7.06 -34.54
CA ASP A 517 -21.05 6.56 -34.98
C ASP A 517 -21.15 5.06 -34.67
N ARG A 518 -22.15 4.67 -33.87
CA ARG A 518 -22.31 3.29 -33.40
C ARG A 518 -22.47 2.35 -34.58
N GLU A 519 -23.32 2.64 -35.56
CA GLU A 519 -23.62 1.71 -36.65
C GLU A 519 -22.42 1.47 -37.58
N SER A 520 -21.83 2.55 -38.10
CA SER A 520 -20.77 2.49 -39.11
C SER A 520 -19.37 2.34 -38.54
N GLY A 521 -19.16 2.66 -37.25
CA GLY A 521 -17.83 2.74 -36.63
C GLY A 521 -17.00 3.92 -37.15
N THR A 522 -17.64 4.92 -37.77
CA THR A 522 -16.95 6.12 -38.28
C THR A 522 -16.47 6.97 -37.10
N ILE A 523 -15.20 7.39 -37.14
CA ILE A 523 -14.55 8.19 -36.09
C ILE A 523 -14.37 9.63 -36.59
N THR A 524 -14.82 10.58 -35.78
CA THR A 524 -14.73 12.02 -36.04
C THR A 524 -14.03 12.68 -34.86
N LEU A 525 -12.90 13.34 -35.10
CA LEU A 525 -12.27 14.23 -34.12
C LEU A 525 -13.23 15.39 -33.85
N LEU A 526 -13.41 15.74 -32.58
CA LEU A 526 -14.28 16.83 -32.15
C LEU A 526 -13.55 17.96 -31.44
N LEU A 527 -12.57 17.62 -30.59
CA LEU A 527 -11.90 18.61 -29.74
C LEU A 527 -10.49 18.14 -29.39
N THR A 528 -9.55 19.08 -29.39
CA THR A 528 -8.19 18.86 -28.91
C THR A 528 -7.89 19.77 -27.71
N ASP A 529 -7.03 19.31 -26.82
CA ASP A 529 -6.46 20.13 -25.75
C ASP A 529 -4.95 19.85 -25.68
N PRO A 530 -4.08 20.85 -25.50
CA PRO A 530 -2.64 20.63 -25.35
C PRO A 530 -2.25 19.69 -24.21
N LEU A 531 -3.05 19.60 -23.14
CA LEU A 531 -2.90 18.67 -22.01
C LEU A 531 -3.77 17.41 -22.15
N GLY A 532 -4.29 17.17 -23.33
CA GLY A 532 -5.04 15.99 -23.69
C GLY A 532 -6.45 15.90 -23.08
N ILE A 533 -7.30 15.10 -23.73
CA ILE A 533 -8.68 14.83 -23.32
C ILE A 533 -8.86 13.33 -23.13
N THR A 534 -9.25 12.92 -21.91
CA THR A 534 -9.50 11.50 -21.58
C THR A 534 -10.97 11.10 -21.75
N GLY A 535 -11.88 12.06 -21.88
CA GLY A 535 -13.30 11.85 -22.15
C GLY A 535 -14.10 13.12 -21.90
N ALA A 536 -15.37 13.14 -22.31
CA ALA A 536 -16.24 14.32 -22.19
C ALA A 536 -17.72 13.96 -22.04
N ILE A 537 -18.52 14.95 -21.62
CA ILE A 537 -19.98 14.94 -21.63
C ILE A 537 -20.54 16.30 -22.08
N PRO A 538 -21.71 16.34 -22.73
CA PRO A 538 -22.45 17.58 -22.93
C PRO A 538 -23.09 18.04 -21.62
N VAL A 539 -23.08 19.36 -21.36
CA VAL A 539 -23.75 19.99 -20.22
C VAL A 539 -24.37 21.30 -20.70
N GLY A 540 -25.67 21.28 -21.01
CA GLY A 540 -26.35 22.41 -21.64
C GLY A 540 -25.73 22.73 -23.00
N ASP A 541 -25.39 23.99 -23.24
CA ASP A 541 -24.73 24.47 -24.47
C ASP A 541 -23.19 24.34 -24.42
N SER A 542 -22.65 23.66 -23.41
CA SER A 542 -21.22 23.48 -23.19
C SER A 542 -20.81 22.00 -23.18
N VAL A 543 -19.52 21.76 -23.35
CA VAL A 543 -18.89 20.44 -23.22
C VAL A 543 -17.94 20.46 -22.03
N VAL A 544 -18.17 19.56 -21.08
CA VAL A 544 -17.28 19.33 -19.95
C VAL A 544 -16.43 18.10 -20.23
N TYR A 545 -15.12 18.24 -20.16
CA TYR A 545 -14.19 17.16 -20.45
C TYR A 545 -13.10 17.02 -19.38
N SER A 546 -12.56 15.80 -19.25
CA SER A 546 -11.52 15.49 -18.27
C SER A 546 -10.13 15.55 -18.90
N THR A 547 -9.23 16.17 -18.15
CA THR A 547 -7.82 16.36 -18.48
C THR A 547 -6.99 16.26 -17.19
N TYR A 548 -5.68 16.49 -17.29
CA TYR A 548 -4.78 16.52 -16.15
C TYR A 548 -4.17 17.92 -15.98
N THR A 549 -3.96 18.33 -14.73
CA THR A 549 -3.35 19.63 -14.37
C THR A 549 -2.26 19.40 -13.34
N SER A 550 -1.49 20.44 -12.99
CA SER A 550 -0.54 20.37 -11.88
C SER A 550 -1.17 20.08 -10.52
N ASN A 551 -2.48 20.30 -10.39
CA ASN A 551 -3.25 20.02 -9.18
C ASN A 551 -3.89 18.61 -9.15
N GLY A 552 -3.71 17.78 -10.19
CA GLY A 552 -4.32 16.46 -10.33
C GLY A 552 -5.28 16.38 -11.53
N TYR A 553 -6.10 15.33 -11.58
CA TYR A 553 -7.16 15.23 -12.59
C TYR A 553 -8.15 16.40 -12.43
N ALA A 554 -8.51 17.04 -13.54
CA ALA A 554 -9.41 18.18 -13.54
C ALA A 554 -10.46 18.08 -14.66
N LEU A 555 -11.48 18.93 -14.55
CA LEU A 555 -12.48 19.12 -15.58
C LEU A 555 -12.34 20.52 -16.18
N ARG A 556 -12.37 20.59 -17.51
CA ARG A 556 -12.44 21.84 -18.27
C ARG A 556 -13.75 21.93 -19.02
N THR A 557 -14.10 23.13 -19.44
CA THR A 557 -15.32 23.41 -20.20
C THR A 557 -15.04 24.30 -21.40
N VAL A 558 -15.72 24.01 -22.50
CA VAL A 558 -15.78 24.82 -23.72
C VAL A 558 -17.24 24.97 -24.17
N ASP A 559 -17.53 26.02 -24.93
CA ASP A 559 -18.82 26.13 -25.62
C ASP A 559 -18.93 25.02 -26.69
N SER A 560 -20.12 24.48 -26.89
CA SER A 560 -20.37 23.44 -27.91
C SER A 560 -20.02 23.90 -29.34
N THR A 561 -20.02 25.20 -29.61
CA THR A 561 -19.55 25.77 -30.89
C THR A 561 -18.04 25.62 -31.13
N ALA A 562 -17.26 25.26 -30.10
CA ALA A 562 -15.84 24.98 -30.22
C ALA A 562 -15.53 23.57 -30.74
N LEU A 563 -16.55 22.72 -30.93
CA LEU A 563 -16.36 21.39 -31.53
C LEU A 563 -16.14 21.53 -33.04
N GLU A 564 -15.07 20.94 -33.53
CA GLU A 564 -14.72 20.92 -34.95
C GLU A 564 -14.76 19.48 -35.43
N ALA A 565 -15.62 19.18 -36.41
CA ALA A 565 -15.78 17.81 -36.92
C ALA A 565 -14.77 17.54 -38.05
N GLU A 566 -13.74 16.75 -37.75
CA GLU A 566 -12.77 16.24 -38.73
C GLU A 566 -12.80 14.72 -38.77
N SER A 567 -13.08 14.12 -39.94
CA SER A 567 -13.08 12.66 -40.08
C SER A 567 -11.66 12.11 -40.06
N ILE A 568 -11.43 11.09 -39.23
CA ILE A 568 -10.13 10.45 -39.09
C ILE A 568 -10.10 9.15 -39.92
N ALA A 569 -8.93 8.85 -40.47
CA ALA A 569 -8.72 7.60 -41.20
C ALA A 569 -9.05 6.38 -40.32
N LYS A 570 -9.55 5.31 -40.95
CA LYS A 570 -9.79 4.04 -40.27
C LYS A 570 -8.49 3.53 -39.66
N GLN A 571 -8.59 3.09 -38.41
CA GLN A 571 -7.48 2.51 -37.70
C GLN A 571 -7.11 1.16 -38.32
N THR A 572 -5.82 0.99 -38.59
CA THR A 572 -5.30 -0.25 -39.14
C THR A 572 -4.78 -1.14 -38.01
N PRO A 573 -5.07 -2.45 -38.04
CA PRO A 573 -4.49 -3.37 -37.09
C PRO A 573 -2.97 -3.30 -37.14
N HIS A 574 -2.33 -3.24 -35.98
CA HIS A 574 -0.88 -3.40 -35.92
C HIS A 574 -0.54 -4.88 -35.92
N THR A 575 0.55 -5.24 -36.60
CA THR A 575 1.00 -6.63 -36.69
C THR A 575 1.28 -7.19 -35.30
N ARG A 576 0.54 -8.22 -34.90
CA ARG A 576 0.76 -8.94 -33.64
C ARG A 576 2.16 -9.56 -33.65
N ARG A 577 2.93 -9.35 -32.60
CA ARG A 577 4.13 -10.17 -32.35
C ARG A 577 3.68 -11.45 -31.67
N PRO A 578 4.10 -12.64 -32.13
CA PRO A 578 3.73 -13.89 -31.47
C PRO A 578 4.21 -13.86 -30.02
N GLN A 579 3.31 -14.10 -29.06
CA GLN A 579 3.72 -14.35 -27.68
C GLN A 579 4.41 -15.73 -27.63
N GLU A 580 5.68 -15.74 -27.24
CA GLU A 580 6.44 -16.99 -27.09
C GLU A 580 6.07 -17.67 -25.77
N GLY A 581 5.31 -18.76 -25.86
CA GLY A 581 5.18 -19.71 -24.74
C GLY A 581 6.42 -20.59 -24.61
N PRO A 582 6.68 -21.21 -23.45
CA PRO A 582 7.78 -22.16 -23.31
C PRO A 582 7.63 -23.29 -24.34
N THR A 583 8.70 -23.56 -25.09
CA THR A 583 8.76 -24.67 -26.06
C THR A 583 8.59 -26.04 -25.39
N GLN A 584 8.83 -26.13 -24.08
CA GLN A 584 8.62 -27.32 -23.27
C GLN A 584 8.14 -26.94 -21.85
N ARG A 585 7.10 -27.61 -21.34
CA ARG A 585 6.70 -27.47 -19.93
C ARG A 585 7.79 -27.98 -19.01
N LEU A 586 8.17 -27.17 -18.03
CA LEU A 586 9.17 -27.52 -17.02
C LEU A 586 8.54 -28.33 -15.88
N PRO A 587 9.29 -29.25 -15.25
CA PRO A 587 8.79 -30.03 -14.12
C PRO A 587 8.55 -29.15 -12.89
N MET A 588 7.53 -29.52 -12.11
CA MET A 588 7.18 -28.86 -10.86
C MET A 588 7.55 -29.72 -9.66
N GLU A 589 8.04 -29.07 -8.61
CA GLU A 589 8.37 -29.70 -7.33
C GLU A 589 7.56 -29.07 -6.19
N THR A 590 7.43 -29.76 -5.05
CA THR A 590 6.85 -29.16 -3.86
C THR A 590 7.84 -28.19 -3.21
N TYR A 591 7.41 -26.97 -2.90
CA TYR A 591 8.22 -25.98 -2.21
C TYR A 591 8.00 -26.05 -0.70
N SER A 592 9.09 -26.00 0.07
CA SER A 592 9.07 -25.88 1.54
C SER A 592 9.69 -24.56 1.95
N ASP A 593 8.93 -23.75 2.69
CA ASP A 593 9.40 -22.43 3.12
C ASP A 593 10.24 -22.54 4.38
N THR A 594 11.56 -22.45 4.23
CA THR A 594 12.53 -22.54 5.33
C THR A 594 13.28 -21.24 5.54
N LEU A 595 13.80 -21.02 6.75
CA LEU A 595 14.67 -19.88 7.04
C LEU A 595 15.89 -19.86 6.11
N ARG A 596 16.21 -18.68 5.57
CA ARG A 596 17.44 -18.43 4.82
C ARG A 596 18.28 -17.39 5.56
N PHE A 597 19.59 -17.54 5.49
CA PHE A 597 20.50 -16.52 6.00
C PHE A 597 20.41 -15.26 5.13
N ASN A 598 20.08 -14.12 5.74
CA ASN A 598 20.03 -12.84 5.06
C ASN A 598 21.31 -12.05 5.30
N LEU A 599 21.58 -11.72 6.56
CA LEU A 599 22.75 -10.94 6.94
C LEU A 599 23.10 -11.13 8.42
N TRP A 600 24.33 -10.76 8.76
CA TRP A 600 24.74 -10.49 10.13
C TRP A 600 25.35 -9.08 10.21
N LEU A 601 25.19 -8.40 11.35
CA LEU A 601 25.76 -7.08 11.61
C LEU A 601 26.73 -7.13 12.78
N PRO A 602 27.84 -6.37 12.74
CA PRO A 602 28.83 -6.28 13.82
C PRO A 602 28.37 -5.31 14.92
N PHE A 603 27.06 -5.28 15.18
CA PHE A 603 26.44 -4.58 16.28
C PHE A 603 25.13 -5.29 16.64
N PRO A 604 24.72 -5.24 17.91
CA PRO A 604 23.49 -5.88 18.35
C PRO A 604 22.26 -5.10 17.91
N ILE A 605 21.21 -5.82 17.53
CA ILE A 605 19.87 -5.30 17.29
C ILE A 605 19.00 -5.79 18.46
N ASN A 606 18.12 -4.95 19.01
CA ASN A 606 17.24 -5.29 20.15
C ASN A 606 17.91 -5.38 21.54
N ILE A 607 18.98 -4.62 21.77
CA ILE A 607 19.52 -4.39 23.11
C ILE A 607 19.35 -2.90 23.41
N PRO A 608 18.19 -2.48 23.93
CA PRO A 608 17.93 -1.08 24.17
C PRO A 608 18.83 -0.58 25.30
N THR A 609 19.12 0.74 25.29
CA THR A 609 19.68 1.55 26.38
C THR A 609 21.21 1.68 26.51
N GLU A 610 22.04 0.86 25.87
CA GLU A 610 23.51 1.01 25.98
C GLU A 610 24.22 0.74 24.65
N PHE A 611 25.28 1.52 24.35
CA PHE A 611 26.18 1.23 23.24
C PHE A 611 27.13 0.12 23.66
N VAL A 612 26.89 -1.09 23.16
CA VAL A 612 27.64 -2.29 23.52
C VAL A 612 28.23 -2.98 22.29
N PRO A 613 29.49 -3.45 22.34
CA PRO A 613 30.05 -4.28 21.27
C PRO A 613 29.30 -5.61 21.19
N GLY A 614 28.98 -6.05 19.98
CA GLY A 614 28.20 -7.27 19.77
C GLY A 614 28.00 -7.59 18.31
N ALA A 615 27.17 -8.61 18.06
CA ALA A 615 26.80 -9.08 16.74
C ALA A 615 25.32 -9.45 16.71
N SER A 616 24.71 -9.33 15.54
CA SER A 616 23.34 -9.80 15.30
C SER A 616 23.25 -10.57 13.99
N VAL A 617 22.33 -11.52 13.92
CA VAL A 617 22.02 -12.32 12.73
C VAL A 617 20.53 -12.20 12.45
N VAL A 618 20.19 -12.02 11.19
CA VAL A 618 18.81 -12.00 10.69
C VAL A 618 18.64 -13.10 9.64
N MET A 619 17.60 -13.90 9.81
CA MET A 619 17.19 -14.94 8.87
C MET A 619 15.69 -14.85 8.62
N ARG A 620 15.27 -15.01 7.37
CA ARG A 620 13.87 -14.96 6.95
C ARG A 620 13.66 -15.90 5.76
N SER A 621 12.47 -16.50 5.71
CA SER A 621 12.10 -17.38 4.60
C SER A 621 11.64 -16.59 3.38
N ILE A 622 11.59 -17.21 2.18
CA ILE A 622 11.22 -16.50 0.95
C ILE A 622 9.77 -16.03 1.00
N LEU A 623 8.83 -16.82 1.54
CA LEU A 623 7.44 -16.35 1.70
C LEU A 623 7.27 -15.41 2.91
N GLY A 624 8.32 -15.23 3.71
CA GLY A 624 8.31 -14.36 4.89
C GLY A 624 7.52 -14.92 6.08
N ARG A 625 7.08 -16.19 6.02
CA ARG A 625 6.33 -16.87 7.10
C ARG A 625 7.20 -17.11 8.33
N HIS A 626 8.50 -17.31 8.14
CA HIS A 626 9.46 -17.49 9.23
C HIS A 626 10.40 -16.30 9.32
N THR A 627 10.61 -15.77 10.51
CA THR A 627 11.62 -14.75 10.80
C THR A 627 12.37 -15.13 12.07
N LEU A 628 13.69 -15.03 12.03
CA LEU A 628 14.59 -15.28 13.15
C LEU A 628 15.58 -14.11 13.25
N GLY A 629 15.59 -13.43 14.38
CA GLY A 629 16.62 -12.47 14.77
C GLY A 629 17.33 -12.97 16.02
N ALA A 630 18.65 -12.91 16.03
CA ALA A 630 19.45 -13.24 17.22
C ALA A 630 20.55 -12.22 17.40
N SER A 631 20.78 -11.78 18.63
CA SER A 631 21.83 -10.82 18.98
C SER A 631 22.60 -11.31 20.21
N ALA A 632 23.91 -11.13 20.18
CA ALA A 632 24.81 -11.36 21.30
C ALA A 632 25.72 -10.15 21.45
N ALA A 633 25.84 -9.62 22.67
CA ALA A 633 26.69 -8.46 22.96
C ALA A 633 27.38 -8.60 24.30
N TRP A 634 28.26 -7.66 24.62
CA TRP A 634 28.96 -7.58 25.89
C TRP A 634 28.75 -6.21 26.54
N SER A 635 28.12 -6.17 27.72
CA SER A 635 28.08 -4.94 28.51
C SER A 635 29.46 -4.65 29.06
N ILE A 636 30.07 -3.54 28.64
CA ILE A 636 31.36 -3.08 29.15
C ILE A 636 31.20 -2.61 30.58
N THR A 637 30.13 -1.84 30.85
CA THR A 637 29.81 -1.28 32.16
C THR A 637 29.68 -2.39 33.21
N ASP A 638 29.02 -3.47 32.84
CA ASP A 638 28.63 -4.53 33.78
C ASP A 638 29.49 -5.80 33.65
N SER A 639 30.39 -5.84 32.67
CA SER A 639 31.27 -6.98 32.38
C SER A 639 30.54 -8.32 32.23
N LEU A 640 29.43 -8.33 31.49
CA LEU A 640 28.60 -9.52 31.29
C LEU A 640 28.07 -9.64 29.85
N PRO A 641 27.74 -10.86 29.38
CA PRO A 641 27.15 -11.05 28.07
C PRO A 641 25.67 -10.67 28.07
N LEU A 642 25.22 -10.02 27.01
CA LEU A 642 23.82 -9.71 26.72
C LEU A 642 23.35 -10.57 25.55
N GLY A 643 22.10 -10.99 25.55
CA GLY A 643 21.54 -11.80 24.47
C GLY A 643 20.08 -11.49 24.20
N ALA A 644 19.70 -11.51 22.93
CA ALA A 644 18.32 -11.40 22.49
C ALA A 644 18.04 -12.41 21.36
N LEU A 645 16.88 -13.05 21.38
CA LEU A 645 16.39 -13.97 20.37
C LEU A 645 14.94 -13.64 20.08
N LEU A 646 14.57 -13.62 18.79
CA LEU A 646 13.20 -13.47 18.31
C LEU A 646 12.99 -14.46 17.18
N TYR A 647 12.08 -15.42 17.35
CA TYR A 647 11.55 -16.24 16.28
C TYR A 647 10.06 -15.96 16.10
N ARG A 648 9.62 -15.74 14.86
CA ARG A 648 8.22 -15.53 14.50
C ARG A 648 7.81 -16.46 13.37
N TYR A 649 6.67 -17.12 13.54
CA TYR A 649 5.98 -17.90 12.54
C TYR A 649 4.59 -17.32 12.30
N ALA A 650 4.31 -16.85 11.08
CA ALA A 650 3.06 -16.22 10.69
C ALA A 650 2.51 -16.84 9.40
N PRO A 651 1.79 -17.98 9.49
CA PRO A 651 1.19 -18.64 8.33
C PRO A 651 -0.09 -17.98 7.81
N GLY A 652 -0.57 -16.90 8.43
CA GLY A 652 -1.82 -16.20 8.10
C GLY A 652 -2.82 -16.27 9.26
N PRO A 653 -3.44 -17.45 9.54
CA PRO A 653 -4.55 -17.56 10.51
C PRO A 653 -4.16 -17.38 11.97
N PHE A 654 -2.87 -17.34 12.27
CA PHE A 654 -2.35 -17.07 13.60
C PHE A 654 -0.92 -16.57 13.48
N THR A 655 -0.40 -16.02 14.56
CA THR A 655 1.03 -15.74 14.73
C THR A 655 1.55 -16.44 15.96
N PHE A 656 2.67 -17.13 15.82
CA PHE A 656 3.43 -17.70 16.93
C PHE A 656 4.77 -16.99 17.05
N THR A 657 5.07 -16.48 18.24
CA THR A 657 6.33 -15.77 18.51
C THR A 657 7.03 -16.37 19.71
N VAL A 658 8.34 -16.55 19.61
CA VAL A 658 9.23 -16.86 20.73
C VAL A 658 10.23 -15.73 20.86
N GLN A 659 10.29 -15.13 22.04
CA GLN A 659 11.29 -14.13 22.38
C GLN A 659 12.09 -14.60 23.59
N ALA A 660 13.40 -14.40 23.59
CA ALA A 660 14.21 -14.63 24.77
C ALA A 660 15.22 -13.50 24.95
N ASN A 661 15.41 -13.05 26.18
CA ASN A 661 16.39 -12.03 26.55
C ASN A 661 17.27 -12.56 27.69
N ALA A 662 18.55 -12.22 27.65
CA ALA A 662 19.52 -12.60 28.67
C ALA A 662 20.27 -11.37 29.18
N ASN A 663 20.37 -11.28 30.51
CA ASN A 663 21.02 -10.18 31.23
C ASN A 663 20.47 -8.78 30.90
N GLU A 664 19.19 -8.70 30.58
CA GLU A 664 18.50 -7.43 30.41
C GLU A 664 18.52 -6.64 31.72
N LYS A 665 18.72 -5.33 31.63
CA LYS A 665 18.80 -4.46 32.81
C LYS A 665 17.40 -4.31 33.41
N TYR A 666 17.21 -4.78 34.65
CA TYR A 666 15.93 -4.69 35.36
C TYR A 666 15.96 -3.59 36.44
N SER A 667 17.05 -3.55 37.19
CA SER A 667 17.33 -2.48 38.14
C SER A 667 18.79 -2.04 38.00
N ASN A 668 19.22 -1.10 38.84
CA ASN A 668 20.65 -0.73 38.89
C ASN A 668 21.54 -1.90 39.33
N THR A 669 20.98 -2.90 40.02
CA THR A 669 21.71 -4.03 40.60
C THR A 669 21.37 -5.37 39.97
N ASP A 670 20.13 -5.55 39.51
CA ASP A 670 19.61 -6.84 39.07
C ASP A 670 19.50 -6.95 37.56
N ARG A 671 19.75 -8.18 37.09
CA ARG A 671 19.60 -8.57 35.69
C ARG A 671 18.41 -9.49 35.54
N ARG A 672 17.75 -9.39 34.39
CA ARG A 672 16.63 -10.20 33.99
C ARG A 672 16.98 -11.12 32.83
N HIS A 673 16.59 -12.37 32.97
CA HIS A 673 16.49 -13.31 31.86
C HIS A 673 15.03 -13.62 31.65
N SER A 674 14.58 -13.64 30.40
CA SER A 674 13.21 -13.98 30.08
C SER A 674 13.13 -14.86 28.85
N ILE A 675 12.14 -15.74 28.82
CA ILE A 675 11.70 -16.43 27.62
C ILE A 675 10.18 -16.34 27.55
N THR A 676 9.66 -15.85 26.44
CA THR A 676 8.24 -15.65 26.18
C THR A 676 7.86 -16.42 24.93
N GLY A 677 6.84 -17.27 25.01
CA GLY A 677 6.14 -17.80 23.86
C GLY A 677 4.75 -17.20 23.78
N SER A 678 4.39 -16.57 22.66
CA SER A 678 3.06 -16.00 22.43
C SER A 678 2.38 -16.60 21.20
N PHE A 679 1.06 -16.64 21.26
CA PHE A 679 0.18 -17.10 20.20
C PHE A 679 -0.97 -16.10 20.05
N ASP A 680 -1.12 -15.53 18.86
CA ASP A 680 -2.12 -14.53 18.56
C ASP A 680 -3.04 -15.05 17.44
N ILE A 681 -4.34 -14.94 17.67
CA ILE A 681 -5.41 -15.47 16.82
C ILE A 681 -6.40 -14.36 16.47
N PRO A 682 -6.54 -14.00 15.18
CA PRO A 682 -7.69 -13.26 14.69
C PRO A 682 -8.93 -14.16 14.79
N LEU A 683 -9.88 -13.81 15.66
CA LEU A 683 -11.12 -14.59 15.80
C LEU A 683 -12.13 -14.21 14.72
N TRP A 684 -12.15 -12.93 14.35
CA TRP A 684 -13.03 -12.39 13.31
C TRP A 684 -12.48 -11.07 12.78
N HIS A 685 -12.62 -10.85 11.48
CA HIS A 685 -12.26 -9.60 10.83
C HIS A 685 -13.30 -9.29 9.75
N GLU A 686 -13.69 -8.02 9.66
CA GLU A 686 -14.62 -7.55 8.65
C GLU A 686 -14.16 -6.17 8.18
N SER A 687 -14.01 -6.01 6.87
CA SER A 687 -13.72 -4.72 6.24
C SER A 687 -14.92 -4.33 5.40
N LEU A 688 -15.57 -3.23 5.78
CA LEU A 688 -16.73 -2.68 5.08
C LEU A 688 -16.40 -1.28 4.56
N PRO A 689 -17.17 -0.75 3.58
CA PRO A 689 -17.06 0.64 3.18
C PRO A 689 -17.26 1.64 4.33
N SER A 690 -18.06 1.26 5.34
CA SER A 690 -18.31 2.08 6.53
C SER A 690 -17.17 2.07 7.56
N GLY A 691 -16.29 1.07 7.53
CA GLY A 691 -15.18 0.94 8.47
C GLY A 691 -14.71 -0.49 8.64
N ARG A 692 -13.67 -0.68 9.44
CA ARG A 692 -13.07 -1.98 9.75
C ARG A 692 -13.40 -2.42 11.16
N ARG A 693 -13.72 -3.71 11.30
CA ARG A 693 -13.99 -4.36 12.58
C ARG A 693 -13.08 -5.56 12.76
N SER A 694 -12.70 -5.82 13.99
CA SER A 694 -11.89 -6.99 14.32
C SER A 694 -12.16 -7.46 15.73
N LEU A 695 -12.12 -8.78 15.90
CA LEU A 695 -12.06 -9.47 17.18
C LEU A 695 -10.79 -10.33 17.15
N ALA A 696 -9.92 -10.13 18.11
CA ALA A 696 -8.69 -10.91 18.23
C ALA A 696 -8.52 -11.39 19.67
N SER A 697 -7.79 -12.50 19.80
CA SER A 697 -7.40 -13.04 21.09
C SER A 697 -5.98 -13.58 21.01
N GLY A 698 -5.27 -13.56 22.13
CA GLY A 698 -3.96 -14.17 22.20
C GLY A 698 -3.63 -14.64 23.59
N THR A 699 -2.60 -15.47 23.67
CA THR A 699 -2.04 -15.97 24.92
C THR A 699 -0.52 -15.92 24.86
N ALA A 700 0.11 -15.63 25.99
CA ALA A 700 1.55 -15.69 26.13
C ALA A 700 1.93 -16.38 27.44
N VAL A 701 3.01 -17.15 27.39
CA VAL A 701 3.66 -17.72 28.57
C VAL A 701 5.06 -17.15 28.63
N ARG A 702 5.40 -16.53 29.76
CA ARG A 702 6.73 -15.97 30.01
C ARG A 702 7.33 -16.59 31.25
N GLY A 703 8.53 -17.14 31.13
CA GLY A 703 9.39 -17.45 32.27
C GLY A 703 10.41 -16.35 32.45
N THR A 704 10.53 -15.82 33.65
CA THR A 704 11.46 -14.75 34.01
C THR A 704 12.32 -15.16 35.19
N TYR A 705 13.62 -14.87 35.13
CA TYR A 705 14.56 -15.02 36.22
C TYR A 705 15.21 -13.65 36.51
N VAL A 706 15.06 -13.14 37.73
CA VAL A 706 15.62 -11.84 38.17
C VAL A 706 16.19 -11.97 39.58
N GLY A 707 17.45 -11.59 39.78
CA GLY A 707 18.15 -11.82 41.05
C GLY A 707 18.20 -13.32 41.37
N ASP A 708 17.44 -13.75 42.39
CA ASP A 708 17.22 -15.16 42.76
C ASP A 708 15.75 -15.62 42.58
N GLN A 709 14.91 -14.78 41.97
CA GLN A 709 13.49 -15.04 41.80
C GLN A 709 13.20 -15.68 40.45
N THR A 710 12.44 -16.78 40.45
CA THR A 710 11.88 -17.39 39.25
C THR A 710 10.39 -17.09 39.19
N ILE A 711 9.95 -16.36 38.16
CA ILE A 711 8.56 -15.95 37.97
C ILE A 711 8.03 -16.56 36.67
N GLY A 712 6.89 -17.23 36.72
CA GLY A 712 6.13 -17.62 35.54
C GLY A 712 4.91 -16.72 35.37
N THR A 713 4.78 -16.10 34.21
CA THR A 713 3.61 -15.31 33.82
C THR A 713 2.83 -16.06 32.74
N LEU A 714 1.53 -16.26 32.94
CA LEU A 714 0.57 -16.62 31.91
C LEU A 714 -0.28 -15.38 31.61
N PHE A 715 -0.37 -14.99 30.34
CA PHE A 715 -1.15 -13.86 29.87
C PHE A 715 -2.16 -14.34 28.84
N GLY A 716 -3.38 -13.82 28.90
CA GLY A 716 -4.41 -14.05 27.89
C GLY A 716 -5.21 -12.77 27.66
N TYR A 717 -5.60 -12.51 26.42
CA TYR A 717 -6.42 -11.35 26.08
C TYR A 717 -7.48 -11.68 25.02
N ALA A 718 -8.54 -10.88 25.01
CA ALA A 718 -9.50 -10.79 23.92
C ALA A 718 -9.90 -9.33 23.74
N GLY A 719 -9.95 -8.87 22.50
CA GLY A 719 -10.26 -7.49 22.20
C GLY A 719 -11.07 -7.31 20.94
N TYR A 720 -12.00 -6.36 20.98
CA TYR A 720 -12.78 -5.90 19.85
C TYR A 720 -12.33 -4.48 19.47
N GLY A 721 -12.23 -4.21 18.17
CA GLY A 721 -11.89 -2.90 17.65
C GLY A 721 -12.73 -2.53 16.43
N TYR A 722 -13.08 -1.25 16.35
CA TYR A 722 -13.67 -0.59 15.19
C TYR A 722 -12.82 0.62 14.79
N GLN A 723 -12.62 0.84 13.49
CA GLN A 723 -11.92 2.01 12.95
C GLN A 723 -12.51 2.47 11.61
N ASP A 724 -12.75 3.77 11.47
CA ASP A 724 -13.15 4.40 10.21
C ASP A 724 -11.99 4.48 9.21
N HIS A 725 -12.31 4.62 7.93
CA HIS A 725 -11.30 4.92 6.90
C HIS A 725 -10.79 6.36 7.02
N ALA A 726 -9.50 6.55 6.78
CA ALA A 726 -8.80 7.83 6.92
C ALA A 726 -8.59 8.53 5.58
N SER A 727 -8.76 9.86 5.56
CA SER A 727 -8.34 10.71 4.46
C SER A 727 -6.86 11.11 4.60
N PRO A 728 -6.22 11.65 3.54
CA PRO A 728 -4.81 12.06 3.63
C PRO A 728 -4.49 13.05 4.74
N LYS A 729 -5.41 13.97 5.09
CA LYS A 729 -5.22 14.95 6.16
C LYS A 729 -5.45 14.40 7.57
N ASP A 730 -6.01 13.21 7.71
CA ASP A 730 -6.24 12.55 9.01
C ASP A 730 -4.92 12.00 9.58
N TYR A 731 -3.96 12.89 9.86
CA TYR A 731 -2.59 12.57 10.27
C TYR A 731 -2.53 11.68 11.53
N TYR A 732 -3.46 11.88 12.47
CA TYR A 732 -3.58 11.07 13.68
C TYR A 732 -4.66 9.97 13.59
N GLY A 733 -5.15 9.70 12.38
CA GLY A 733 -6.24 8.78 12.10
C GLY A 733 -7.62 9.40 12.35
N THR A 734 -8.61 8.52 12.43
CA THR A 734 -10.04 8.85 12.43
C THR A 734 -10.75 8.35 13.67
N THR A 735 -12.08 8.25 13.62
CA THR A 735 -12.87 7.63 14.67
C THR A 735 -12.44 6.18 14.88
N ARG A 736 -12.16 5.81 16.11
CA ARG A 736 -11.78 4.45 16.50
C ARG A 736 -12.30 4.15 17.90
N TYR A 737 -12.82 2.94 18.08
CA TYR A 737 -13.16 2.42 19.40
C TYR A 737 -12.53 1.06 19.59
N SER A 738 -12.03 0.77 20.78
CA SER A 738 -11.59 -0.58 21.11
C SER A 738 -11.79 -0.88 22.58
N ILE A 739 -12.11 -2.13 22.85
CA ILE A 739 -12.11 -2.72 24.18
C ILE A 739 -11.20 -3.93 24.16
N LEU A 740 -10.34 -4.04 25.17
CA LEU A 740 -9.42 -5.15 25.36
C LEU A 740 -9.55 -5.62 26.81
N GLY A 741 -9.98 -6.86 26.99
CA GLY A 741 -9.91 -7.53 28.28
C GLY A 741 -8.71 -8.46 28.30
N SER A 742 -7.95 -8.45 29.38
CA SER A 742 -6.83 -9.35 29.57
C SER A 742 -6.73 -9.85 31.01
N LEU A 743 -6.09 -11.00 31.16
CA LEU A 743 -5.87 -11.67 32.42
C LEU A 743 -4.42 -12.11 32.49
N GLN A 744 -3.71 -11.60 33.48
CA GLN A 744 -2.34 -11.99 33.77
C GLN A 744 -2.31 -12.81 35.06
N TYR A 745 -1.69 -13.99 35.01
CA TYR A 745 -1.42 -14.82 36.18
C TYR A 745 0.09 -14.93 36.36
N ASP A 746 0.60 -14.35 37.43
CA ASP A 746 1.99 -14.45 37.83
C ASP A 746 2.15 -15.44 38.98
N HIS A 747 3.14 -16.30 38.89
CA HIS A 747 3.55 -17.18 39.98
C HIS A 747 5.06 -17.05 40.22
N ASN A 748 5.42 -16.52 41.38
CA ASN A 748 6.79 -16.49 41.84
C ASN A 748 7.11 -17.82 42.54
N PHE A 749 7.85 -18.69 41.87
CA PHE A 749 8.22 -20.01 42.37
C PHE A 749 9.28 -19.97 43.49
N THR A 750 9.96 -18.84 43.69
CA THR A 750 10.99 -18.70 44.73
C THR A 750 10.34 -18.40 46.09
N VAL A 751 9.38 -17.48 46.13
CA VAL A 751 8.66 -17.12 47.36
C VAL A 751 7.26 -17.73 47.46
N GLU A 752 6.88 -18.59 46.51
CA GLU A 752 5.56 -19.24 46.39
C GLU A 752 4.38 -18.26 46.37
N ASP A 753 4.61 -17.06 45.81
CA ASP A 753 3.61 -16.01 45.65
C ASP A 753 2.83 -16.19 44.33
N ARG A 754 1.56 -15.82 44.32
CA ARG A 754 0.64 -15.99 43.18
C ARG A 754 -0.25 -14.78 43.05
N LYS A 755 -0.19 -14.13 41.90
CA LYS A 755 -0.98 -12.94 41.59
C LYS A 755 -1.82 -13.16 40.35
N LEU A 756 -3.08 -12.74 40.42
CA LEU A 756 -3.97 -12.69 39.27
C LEU A 756 -4.33 -11.23 39.06
N VAL A 757 -3.94 -10.69 37.91
CA VAL A 757 -4.12 -9.28 37.54
C VAL A 757 -5.01 -9.22 36.29
N PRO A 758 -6.34 -9.10 36.48
CA PRO A 758 -7.23 -8.65 35.41
C PRO A 758 -6.86 -7.24 34.96
N ILE A 759 -6.85 -7.01 33.66
CA ILE A 759 -6.64 -5.68 33.06
C ILE A 759 -7.70 -5.46 31.98
N VAL A 760 -8.34 -4.30 31.99
CA VAL A 760 -9.31 -3.87 30.98
C VAL A 760 -8.88 -2.54 30.41
N SER A 761 -8.78 -2.44 29.10
CA SER A 761 -8.48 -1.22 28.38
C SER A 761 -9.64 -0.84 27.48
N VAL A 762 -10.11 0.39 27.60
CA VAL A 762 -11.14 0.99 26.73
C VAL A 762 -10.53 2.20 26.06
N THR A 763 -10.63 2.28 24.74
CA THR A 763 -10.20 3.44 23.97
C THR A 763 -11.36 3.95 23.13
N GLY A 764 -11.60 5.26 23.18
CA GLY A 764 -12.46 5.96 22.24
C GLY A 764 -11.70 7.13 21.63
N GLN A 765 -11.66 7.20 20.31
CA GLN A 765 -11.10 8.30 19.53
C GLN A 765 -12.17 8.79 18.57
N VAL A 766 -12.34 10.12 18.50
CA VAL A 766 -13.32 10.77 17.63
C VAL A 766 -12.67 11.93 16.89
N SER A 767 -13.04 12.13 15.62
CA SER A 767 -12.71 13.34 14.88
C SER A 767 -13.59 14.50 15.34
N LEU A 768 -13.00 15.69 15.51
CA LEU A 768 -13.72 16.92 15.84
C LEU A 768 -14.28 17.56 14.56
N GLY A 769 -15.46 17.12 14.15
CA GLY A 769 -16.09 17.58 12.91
C GLY A 769 -15.22 17.29 11.68
N ARG A 770 -15.08 18.28 10.79
CA ARG A 770 -14.23 18.23 9.58
C ARG A 770 -12.86 18.88 9.77
N THR A 771 -12.35 18.96 11.00
CA THR A 771 -11.08 19.67 11.30
C THR A 771 -9.85 18.77 11.19
N HIS A 772 -10.01 17.45 11.02
CA HIS A 772 -8.96 16.42 11.12
C HIS A 772 -8.28 16.31 12.49
N GLN A 773 -8.71 17.12 13.46
CA GLN A 773 -8.24 17.03 14.83
C GLN A 773 -8.95 15.88 15.53
N ILE A 774 -8.22 15.16 16.38
CA ILE A 774 -8.77 14.02 17.10
C ILE A 774 -8.81 14.29 18.60
N LEU A 775 -9.88 13.83 19.25
CA LEU A 775 -9.91 13.68 20.69
C LEU A 775 -9.91 12.19 21.00
N ARG A 776 -8.97 11.75 21.83
CA ARG A 776 -8.84 10.36 22.26
C ARG A 776 -8.89 10.27 23.77
N LEU A 777 -9.75 9.39 24.27
CA LEU A 777 -9.83 8.99 25.66
C LEU A 777 -9.40 7.53 25.77
N GLU A 778 -8.50 7.26 26.71
CA GLU A 778 -8.07 5.92 27.08
C GLU A 778 -8.34 5.73 28.57
N MET A 779 -8.93 4.59 28.90
CA MET A 779 -9.15 4.14 30.27
C MET A 779 -8.56 2.75 30.40
N ASP A 780 -7.46 2.64 31.11
CA ASP A 780 -6.82 1.38 31.41
C ASP A 780 -7.02 1.08 32.90
N THR A 781 -7.59 -0.07 33.22
CA THR A 781 -7.88 -0.49 34.60
C THR A 781 -7.19 -1.80 34.91
N ALA A 782 -6.35 -1.83 35.94
CA ALA A 782 -5.71 -3.03 36.46
C ALA A 782 -6.19 -3.32 37.88
N PHE A 783 -6.54 -4.58 38.14
CA PHE A 783 -6.92 -5.08 39.45
C PHE A 783 -5.66 -5.64 40.11
N ILE A 784 -5.02 -4.84 40.94
CA ILE A 784 -3.70 -5.09 41.51
C ILE A 784 -3.84 -5.29 43.01
N GLU A 785 -3.09 -6.21 43.62
CA GLU A 785 -2.94 -6.14 45.08
C GLU A 785 -2.30 -4.79 45.47
N SER A 786 -2.71 -4.23 46.60
CA SER A 786 -2.29 -2.91 47.07
C SER A 786 -0.77 -2.88 47.35
N ASP A 787 0.03 -2.68 46.32
CA ASP A 787 1.48 -2.55 46.39
C ASP A 787 1.90 -1.20 45.80
N PRO A 788 2.40 -0.25 46.62
CA PRO A 788 2.82 1.06 46.16
C PRO A 788 4.06 1.04 45.24
N ASN A 789 4.75 -0.10 45.09
CA ASN A 789 5.87 -0.25 44.16
C ASN A 789 5.45 -0.82 42.79
N ASN A 790 4.17 -1.14 42.59
CA ASN A 790 3.68 -1.80 41.39
C ASN A 790 3.43 -0.80 40.24
N ARG A 791 4.37 -0.75 39.27
CA ARG A 791 4.38 0.19 38.13
C ARG A 791 3.41 -0.14 36.99
N ILE A 792 2.45 -1.03 37.22
CA ILE A 792 1.40 -1.30 36.24
C ILE A 792 0.60 -0.01 35.97
N LEU A 793 0.38 0.29 34.68
CA LEU A 793 -0.32 1.48 34.19
C LEU A 793 0.32 2.80 34.66
N THR A 794 1.64 2.95 34.52
CA THR A 794 2.29 4.25 34.66
C THR A 794 1.98 5.18 33.48
N PRO A 795 1.79 6.48 33.72
CA PRO A 795 1.66 7.47 32.66
C PRO A 795 2.91 7.53 31.79
N ASP A 796 2.73 8.12 30.62
CA ASP A 796 3.80 8.38 29.68
C ASP A 796 4.81 9.37 30.31
N LEU A 797 6.11 9.07 30.19
CA LEU A 797 7.25 9.96 30.50
C LEU A 797 7.49 10.29 31.99
N LEU A 798 6.49 10.23 32.85
CA LEU A 798 6.61 10.51 34.28
C LEU A 798 5.85 9.46 35.10
N GLY A 799 6.52 8.85 36.08
CA GLY A 799 5.90 7.84 36.94
C GLY A 799 4.89 8.45 37.91
N LEU A 800 3.60 8.11 37.75
CA LEU A 800 2.56 8.32 38.75
C LEU A 800 2.32 7.07 39.57
N GLN A 801 2.54 7.22 40.88
CA GLN A 801 1.90 6.39 41.89
C GLN A 801 2.13 7.00 43.28
N THR A 802 1.30 7.97 43.69
CA THR A 802 1.40 8.49 45.07
C THR A 802 0.48 7.76 46.03
N LYS A 803 -0.56 7.10 45.49
CA LYS A 803 -1.57 6.34 46.24
C LYS A 803 -1.49 4.84 45.90
N SER A 804 -1.95 4.01 46.83
CA SER A 804 -2.05 2.56 46.66
C SER A 804 -3.53 2.15 46.71
N GLY A 805 -3.90 1.15 45.90
CA GLY A 805 -5.25 0.60 45.87
C GLY A 805 -5.28 -0.78 45.24
N GLU A 806 -6.39 -1.48 45.49
CA GLU A 806 -6.73 -2.82 44.96
C GLU A 806 -7.13 -2.76 43.47
N ILE A 807 -7.53 -1.59 43.00
CA ILE A 807 -7.80 -1.29 41.59
C ILE A 807 -7.11 0.02 41.27
N LYS A 808 -6.41 0.07 40.14
CA LYS A 808 -5.85 1.30 39.57
C LYS A 808 -6.42 1.50 38.17
N THR A 809 -6.94 2.69 37.91
CA THR A 809 -7.40 3.13 36.60
C THR A 809 -6.56 4.30 36.14
N LEU A 810 -5.80 4.15 35.06
CA LEU A 810 -5.15 5.26 34.37
C LEU A 810 -6.12 5.84 33.34
N LEU A 811 -6.30 7.15 33.39
CA LEU A 811 -7.12 7.91 32.45
C LEU A 811 -6.20 8.79 31.62
N SER A 812 -6.26 8.63 30.30
CA SER A 812 -5.47 9.43 29.36
C SER A 812 -6.40 10.17 28.40
N LEU A 813 -6.24 11.49 28.33
CA LEU A 813 -6.86 12.34 27.33
C LEU A 813 -5.79 12.82 26.37
N ARG A 814 -5.97 12.61 25.06
CA ARG A 814 -5.07 13.10 24.02
C ARG A 814 -5.86 13.92 23.01
N TYR A 815 -5.31 15.07 22.64
CA TYR A 815 -5.84 15.96 21.62
C TYR A 815 -4.80 16.13 20.52
N GLY A 816 -5.06 15.50 19.38
CA GLY A 816 -4.18 15.51 18.22
C GLY A 816 -4.55 16.64 17.27
N ILE A 817 -3.57 17.49 16.97
CA ILE A 817 -3.69 18.65 16.08
C ILE A 817 -2.75 18.43 14.88
N PRO A 818 -3.27 18.09 13.69
CA PRO A 818 -2.47 18.10 12.47
C PRO A 818 -1.96 19.52 12.20
N LEU A 819 -0.65 19.67 11.99
CA LEU A 819 -0.05 20.95 11.60
C LEU A 819 -0.10 21.15 10.09
N GLY A 820 -0.14 20.04 9.33
CA GLY A 820 -0.37 20.06 7.89
C GLY A 820 0.32 18.90 7.19
N LEU A 821 -0.02 18.78 5.90
CA LEU A 821 0.76 18.02 4.93
C LEU A 821 1.74 18.97 4.26
N PHE A 822 2.93 18.47 3.97
CA PHE A 822 4.02 19.24 3.40
C PHE A 822 4.57 18.53 2.16
N ASP A 823 5.25 19.30 1.33
CA ASP A 823 6.03 18.80 0.21
C ASP A 823 7.33 19.59 0.13
N ARG A 824 8.16 19.42 1.17
CA ARG A 824 9.39 20.21 1.35
C ARG A 824 10.61 19.30 1.31
N PRO A 825 11.46 19.42 0.27
CA PRO A 825 12.68 18.62 0.18
C PRO A 825 13.63 18.86 1.36
N VAL A 826 14.26 17.77 1.80
CA VAL A 826 15.38 17.77 2.74
C VAL A 826 16.49 16.86 2.19
N PRO A 827 17.72 16.87 2.73
CA PRO A 827 18.72 15.92 2.29
C PRO A 827 18.21 14.47 2.35
N TYR A 828 18.34 13.74 1.24
CA TYR A 828 17.90 12.34 1.06
C TYR A 828 16.38 12.09 1.09
N GLY A 829 15.54 13.13 1.11
CA GLY A 829 14.11 12.93 1.34
C GLY A 829 13.25 14.20 1.31
N GLY A 830 12.12 14.16 2.02
CA GLY A 830 11.20 15.28 2.17
C GLY A 830 10.41 15.24 3.47
N LEU A 831 10.13 16.42 4.04
CA LEU A 831 9.13 16.59 5.09
C LEU A 831 7.74 16.49 4.45
N VAL A 832 6.95 15.49 4.86
CA VAL A 832 5.65 15.16 4.23
C VAL A 832 4.45 15.45 5.13
N ALA A 833 4.62 15.44 6.45
CA ALA A 833 3.56 15.77 7.41
C ALA A 833 4.14 16.20 8.75
N ALA A 834 3.36 16.92 9.55
CA ALA A 834 3.68 17.18 10.95
C ALA A 834 2.41 17.35 11.77
N GLY A 835 2.54 17.13 13.08
CA GLY A 835 1.44 17.26 14.01
C GLY A 835 1.91 17.50 15.43
N MET A 836 0.98 17.95 16.27
CA MET A 836 1.17 18.07 17.72
C MET A 836 0.11 17.25 18.47
N VAL A 837 0.49 16.58 19.56
CA VAL A 837 -0.43 15.92 20.49
C VAL A 837 -0.31 16.59 21.85
N LEU A 838 -1.38 17.22 22.30
CA LEU A 838 -1.52 17.59 23.71
C LEU A 838 -2.07 16.39 24.46
N HIS A 839 -1.52 16.08 25.63
CA HIS A 839 -1.99 14.97 26.44
C HIS A 839 -2.11 15.36 27.90
N ALA A 840 -3.09 14.76 28.57
CA ALA A 840 -3.30 14.84 29.99
C ALA A 840 -3.51 13.42 30.55
N GLN A 841 -2.84 13.09 31.65
CA GLN A 841 -2.97 11.79 32.30
C GLN A 841 -3.13 11.94 33.81
N THR A 842 -3.96 11.09 34.40
CA THR A 842 -4.17 11.00 35.85
C THR A 842 -4.66 9.60 36.20
N ALA A 843 -4.72 9.26 37.48
CA ALA A 843 -5.11 7.95 37.93
C ALA A 843 -6.22 8.00 38.98
N ALA A 844 -7.06 6.97 39.02
CA ALA A 844 -7.99 6.70 40.09
C ALA A 844 -7.63 5.35 40.74
N TYR A 845 -7.93 5.23 42.03
CA TYR A 845 -7.64 4.07 42.85
C TYR A 845 -8.90 3.64 43.60
N LEU A 846 -9.06 2.34 43.83
CA LEU A 846 -10.06 1.82 44.76
C LEU A 846 -9.36 1.01 45.85
N THR A 847 -9.59 1.37 47.12
CA THR A 847 -8.98 0.66 48.27
C THR A 847 -10.08 0.27 49.23
N SER A 848 -10.31 -1.05 49.41
CA SER A 848 -11.37 -1.58 50.29
C SER A 848 -12.74 -0.93 50.05
N GLY A 849 -13.09 -0.71 48.78
CA GLY A 849 -14.36 -0.11 48.36
C GLY A 849 -14.43 1.42 48.41
N SER A 850 -13.37 2.11 48.87
CA SER A 850 -13.32 3.58 48.89
C SER A 850 -12.57 4.11 47.66
N PRO A 851 -13.21 4.95 46.82
CA PRO A 851 -12.55 5.56 45.67
C PRO A 851 -11.59 6.67 46.13
N ALA A 852 -10.41 6.72 45.53
CA ALA A 852 -9.44 7.79 45.68
C ALA A 852 -8.99 8.25 44.28
N TRP A 853 -8.73 9.54 44.14
CA TRP A 853 -8.23 10.12 42.89
C TRP A 853 -6.80 10.61 43.09
N GLU A 854 -5.95 10.44 42.09
CA GLU A 854 -4.60 11.01 42.05
C GLU A 854 -4.71 12.54 41.98
N GLU A 855 -4.21 13.23 43.00
CA GLU A 855 -4.32 14.70 43.05
C GLU A 855 -3.43 15.39 42.01
N ASP A 856 -2.49 14.64 41.44
CA ASP A 856 -1.64 15.11 40.36
C ASP A 856 -2.19 14.74 38.98
N VAL A 857 -2.02 15.68 38.06
CA VAL A 857 -2.32 15.53 36.63
C VAL A 857 -1.05 15.83 35.86
N TYR A 858 -0.77 15.00 34.87
CA TYR A 858 0.37 15.14 33.99
C TYR A 858 -0.13 15.75 32.72
N VAL A 859 0.42 16.90 32.37
CA VAL A 859 0.10 17.55 31.11
C VAL A 859 1.36 17.64 30.28
N GLY A 860 1.21 17.40 28.98
CA GLY A 860 2.33 17.41 28.08
C GLY A 860 1.95 17.67 26.65
N ALA A 861 2.98 17.90 25.85
CA ALA A 861 2.87 18.12 24.43
C ALA A 861 3.94 17.30 23.71
N THR A 862 3.55 16.65 22.62
CA THR A 862 4.48 15.95 21.72
C THR A 862 4.36 16.55 20.33
N LEU A 863 5.46 17.04 19.79
CA LEU A 863 5.58 17.48 18.41
C LEU A 863 6.21 16.36 17.58
N ASN A 864 5.58 16.00 16.47
CA ASN A 864 6.05 14.95 15.56
C ASN A 864 6.12 15.49 14.13
N ALA A 865 7.05 14.98 13.34
CA ALA A 865 7.17 15.29 11.92
C ALA A 865 7.56 14.04 11.13
N ASP A 866 6.95 13.84 9.97
CA ASP A 866 7.22 12.70 9.09
C ASP A 866 8.16 13.12 7.96
N PHE A 867 9.31 12.47 7.91
CA PHE A 867 10.30 12.62 6.86
C PHE A 867 10.34 11.36 6.00
N ALA A 868 9.91 11.45 4.75
CA ALA A 868 10.12 10.41 3.77
C ALA A 868 11.58 10.46 3.31
N ILE A 869 12.32 9.35 3.40
CA ILE A 869 13.72 9.20 3.00
C ILE A 869 13.81 8.11 1.94
N GLY A 870 14.45 8.46 0.82
CA GLY A 870 14.47 7.62 -0.39
C GLY A 870 13.05 7.26 -0.86
N ALA A 871 12.89 6.06 -1.41
CA ALA A 871 11.62 5.61 -1.99
C ALA A 871 10.58 5.08 -0.98
N ALA A 872 10.99 4.64 0.23
CA ALA A 872 10.12 3.77 1.05
C ALA A 872 10.28 3.87 2.58
N VAL A 873 11.13 4.76 3.09
CA VAL A 873 11.36 4.87 4.55
C VAL A 873 10.75 6.16 5.07
N THR A 874 9.90 6.08 6.09
CA THR A 874 9.45 7.27 6.83
C THR A 874 10.11 7.27 8.21
N LEU A 875 10.82 8.35 8.52
CA LEU A 875 11.31 8.64 9.86
C LEU A 875 10.36 9.63 10.53
N ARG A 876 9.96 9.32 11.77
CA ARG A 876 9.15 10.21 12.59
C ARG A 876 9.93 10.66 13.83
N PRO A 877 10.84 11.65 13.71
CA PRO A 877 11.37 12.34 14.87
C PRO A 877 10.25 12.98 15.69
N TYR A 878 10.42 12.94 17.01
CA TYR A 878 9.52 13.59 17.94
C TYR A 878 10.27 14.30 19.06
N ALA A 879 9.65 15.35 19.58
CA ALA A 879 10.05 16.02 20.81
C ALA A 879 8.84 16.06 21.74
N SER A 880 8.98 15.55 22.96
CA SER A 880 7.92 15.47 23.95
C SER A 880 8.35 16.14 25.25
N TYR A 881 7.44 16.90 25.84
CA TYR A 881 7.59 17.52 27.15
C TYR A 881 6.37 17.20 28.00
N ALA A 882 6.59 16.80 29.24
CA ALA A 882 5.53 16.55 30.22
C ALA A 882 5.88 17.22 31.55
N ILE A 883 4.86 17.68 32.29
CA ILE A 883 4.99 18.28 33.62
C ILE A 883 3.88 17.79 34.56
N SER A 884 4.27 17.51 35.80
CA SER A 884 3.38 17.26 36.94
C SER A 884 2.82 18.60 37.44
N THR A 885 1.49 18.71 37.47
CA THR A 885 0.81 19.92 37.98
C THR A 885 0.96 20.13 39.49
N ALA A 886 1.12 19.06 40.27
CA ALA A 886 1.25 19.15 41.73
C ALA A 886 2.69 19.36 42.19
N THR A 887 3.66 18.70 41.56
CA THR A 887 5.07 18.72 42.02
C THR A 887 5.97 19.62 41.18
N GLY A 888 5.53 20.04 39.99
CA GLY A 888 6.35 20.79 39.04
C GLY A 888 7.48 19.98 38.39
N LYS A 889 7.59 18.68 38.69
CA LYS A 889 8.54 17.79 38.03
C LYS A 889 8.23 17.70 36.55
N SER A 890 9.25 17.84 35.71
CA SER A 890 9.11 17.74 34.26
C SER A 890 10.07 16.72 33.66
N ALA A 891 9.68 16.21 32.49
CA ALA A 891 10.49 15.36 31.66
C ALA A 891 10.47 15.90 30.23
N PHE A 892 11.63 15.80 29.56
CA PHE A 892 11.78 16.12 28.16
C PHE A 892 12.42 14.93 27.45
N THR A 893 11.90 14.58 26.28
CA THR A 893 12.39 13.44 25.50
C THR A 893 12.41 13.81 24.03
N ILE A 894 13.51 13.49 23.36
CA ILE A 894 13.60 13.51 21.90
C ILE A 894 13.83 12.07 21.46
N GLY A 895 13.10 11.63 20.44
CA GLY A 895 13.25 10.31 19.87
C GLY A 895 13.02 10.33 18.37
N ILE A 896 13.25 9.18 17.74
CA ILE A 896 12.94 8.93 16.34
C ILE A 896 12.23 7.58 16.28
N ASP A 897 10.99 7.61 15.81
CA ASP A 897 10.26 6.40 15.49
C ASP A 897 10.56 6.01 14.04
N PHE A 898 10.91 4.74 13.84
CA PHE A 898 11.11 4.15 12.52
C PHE A 898 9.87 3.32 12.19
N ASP A 899 9.04 3.78 11.27
CA ASP A 899 7.79 3.07 10.93
C ASP A 899 8.04 1.78 10.11
N SER A 900 9.25 1.53 9.58
CA SER A 900 9.43 0.45 8.58
C SER A 900 10.82 -0.16 8.35
N PHE A 901 11.85 0.09 9.17
CA PHE A 901 13.20 -0.31 8.75
C PHE A 901 13.52 -1.82 8.85
N PHE A 902 12.88 -2.60 9.75
CA PHE A 902 13.19 -4.04 9.90
C PHE A 902 12.00 -4.98 10.15
N ILE A 903 10.79 -4.47 10.37
CA ILE A 903 9.62 -5.27 10.73
C ILE A 903 8.40 -4.59 10.12
N GLY A 904 7.65 -5.29 9.26
CA GLY A 904 6.36 -4.82 8.75
C GLY A 904 5.45 -4.44 9.92
N SER A 905 5.12 -3.15 10.02
CA SER A 905 4.41 -2.49 11.11
C SER A 905 2.89 -2.68 11.05
N ASN A 906 2.43 -3.83 10.54
CA ASN A 906 1.04 -4.28 10.71
C ASN A 906 1.05 -5.62 11.44
N GLY A 907 1.11 -5.54 12.77
CA GLY A 907 1.11 -6.72 13.62
C GLY A 907 1.21 -6.30 15.08
N MET A 908 0.10 -5.80 15.60
CA MET A 908 -0.18 -5.68 17.04
C MET A 908 0.92 -5.00 17.86
N VAL A 909 0.71 -3.71 18.14
CA VAL A 909 1.17 -3.15 19.41
C VAL A 909 0.49 -3.97 20.50
N ALA A 910 1.17 -5.01 20.99
CA ALA A 910 0.89 -5.57 22.30
C ALA A 910 0.93 -4.41 23.31
N PRO A 911 0.03 -4.38 24.31
CA PRO A 911 0.03 -3.31 25.29
C PRO A 911 1.44 -3.17 25.86
N LYS A 912 1.98 -1.94 25.83
CA LYS A 912 3.24 -1.59 26.49
C LYS A 912 3.06 -1.87 27.99
N LEU A 913 3.41 -3.07 28.41
CA LEU A 913 3.75 -3.34 29.81
C LEU A 913 5.19 -2.85 29.98
N GLN A 914 5.32 -1.56 30.31
CA GLN A 914 6.53 -1.04 30.93
C GLN A 914 6.68 -1.67 32.32
N GLU A 915 7.93 -1.93 32.71
CA GLU A 915 8.34 -2.60 33.95
C GLU A 915 8.00 -1.89 35.24
#